data_AF-A0A7J7IJA8-F1
#
_entry.id   AF-A0A7J7IJA8-F1
#
_cell.length_a   1.000
_cell.length_b   1.000
_cell.length_c   1.000
_cell.angle_alpha   90.00
_cell.angle_beta   90.00
_cell.angle_gamma   90.00
#
_symmetry.space_group_name_H-M   'P 1'
#
loop_
_entity.id
_entity.type
_entity.pdbx_description
1 polymer ?
#
loop_
_entity_poly.entity_id
_entity_poly.type
_entity_poly.pdbx_seq_one_letter_code
_entity_poly.pdbx_strand_id
1 'polypeptide(L)'
;MRKLAFTLRSLPPGSAGGWTRGKPPPKDVQCCLEVYNRSCAPSKGHYGSETLWRGVASPGAWEGHDRAPGASAASLATLTRGPGQRRLNHALLRRRFIGKPFVRRGATAGNQDCRSGGYRLVLSLTGHRRAEAPTSMRASSSESFTPEELATVEALTRPMSPVPGNCGDGAVDRDEETDGRRRNEASTSSSQNPTDDLDRPRVRLIQDARSSTRAVHGGERAKGGKKAKATLDSLTTPIVQSATFTFRTTQECIDYNLGKYPSFEYGRYGNPTTRAAEEKLIDLECGGLSQRLSPAGTASYDALLSASGMNAVTTMLFALFALDATECNGVGRSSTTVAGATRDCLITTTDCYRRTRQFMEEMMPHLNVRVVIMDPNDLGMLEATLREIRETSPVEEAQQRVVFFSESPTNPLLRLVDVPRIVALARQYNMIVCIDSTFATPINHRPLELGADLVLHSATKYLGGHNDILAGALVGRADLIAKVRRAHGILGGVIDPHTSYLLLRGLKTLKLRIDAHNHNAAVLARRLAADERIACVHWPGLEDHPDYHLGRRLGEECGQFTAAGGGFGGVLSFEIRGHLREGADDPYSAETFRRTGRFIDALRLPYIGPSLGGTETLVEQVCIMGYFDQPLWKRRRLGITCGLVRFSCGIEDAEDIVQDVTQALDKAFENPHA
;
A
#
# COMPACT_ATOMS: atom_id res chain seq x y z
N MET A 1 -31.07 -24.44 -19.65
CA MET A 1 -31.93 -24.76 -20.82
C MET A 1 -31.23 -24.30 -22.11
N ARG A 2 -31.87 -24.40 -23.29
CA ARG A 2 -31.20 -24.35 -24.61
C ARG A 2 -30.75 -22.96 -25.07
N LYS A 3 -29.83 -22.97 -26.03
CA LYS A 3 -29.26 -21.82 -26.77
C LYS A 3 -30.33 -20.95 -27.43
N LEU A 4 -30.03 -19.67 -27.60
CA LEU A 4 -30.35 -18.94 -28.83
C LEU A 4 -29.26 -17.90 -29.09
N ALA A 5 -28.75 -17.86 -30.32
CA ALA A 5 -27.78 -16.88 -30.78
C ALA A 5 -28.34 -16.21 -32.04
N PHE A 6 -28.02 -14.94 -32.24
CA PHE A 6 -28.35 -14.23 -33.48
C PHE A 6 -27.08 -13.60 -34.05
N THR A 7 -26.93 -13.75 -35.36
CA THR A 7 -25.82 -13.23 -36.14
C THR A 7 -26.38 -12.31 -37.23
N LEU A 8 -25.85 -11.11 -37.38
CA LEU A 8 -26.11 -10.27 -38.55
C LEU A 8 -24.79 -9.85 -39.20
N ARG A 9 -24.83 -9.78 -40.54
CA ARG A 9 -23.65 -9.57 -41.40
C ARG A 9 -23.45 -8.10 -41.74
N SER A 10 -22.24 -7.78 -42.18
CA SER A 10 -21.76 -6.47 -42.62
C SER A 10 -21.94 -6.22 -44.13
N LEU A 11 -21.44 -5.06 -44.59
CA LEU A 11 -21.29 -4.53 -45.99
C LEU A 11 -22.39 -3.55 -46.45
N PRO A 12 -22.09 -2.59 -47.36
CA PRO A 12 -20.84 -1.80 -47.54
C PRO A 12 -21.11 -0.26 -47.64
N PRO A 13 -20.09 0.63 -47.72
CA PRO A 13 -20.28 2.09 -47.69
C PRO A 13 -20.42 2.74 -49.08
N GLY A 14 -20.97 3.97 -49.17
CA GLY A 14 -20.99 4.73 -50.43
C GLY A 14 -21.44 6.20 -50.37
N SER A 15 -20.52 7.10 -50.75
CA SER A 15 -20.72 8.44 -51.35
C SER A 15 -21.47 9.56 -50.58
N ALA A 16 -21.14 10.81 -50.93
CA ALA A 16 -21.69 12.04 -50.33
C ALA A 16 -22.53 12.86 -51.33
N GLY A 17 -23.42 13.69 -50.80
CA GLY A 17 -24.25 14.67 -51.51
C GLY A 17 -24.99 15.54 -50.49
N GLY A 18 -25.36 16.78 -50.83
CA GLY A 18 -25.90 17.74 -49.85
C GLY A 18 -27.02 18.64 -50.35
N TRP A 19 -27.28 19.70 -49.56
CA TRP A 19 -28.18 20.85 -49.77
C TRP A 19 -29.59 20.86 -49.13
N THR A 20 -29.76 21.87 -48.25
CA THR A 20 -30.94 22.73 -47.97
C THR A 20 -32.24 22.23 -47.28
N ARG A 21 -32.37 22.63 -46.00
CA ARG A 21 -33.52 23.29 -45.31
C ARG A 21 -34.97 22.94 -45.71
N GLY A 22 -35.79 22.46 -44.76
CA GLY A 22 -37.25 22.34 -44.94
C GLY A 22 -38.16 22.00 -43.73
N LYS A 23 -38.22 22.86 -42.69
CA LYS A 23 -39.19 22.84 -41.54
C LYS A 23 -39.10 21.67 -40.50
N PRO A 24 -39.64 21.85 -39.26
CA PRO A 24 -39.51 20.89 -38.13
C PRO A 24 -40.82 20.16 -37.76
N PRO A 25 -40.75 19.05 -37.00
CA PRO A 25 -41.29 19.02 -35.61
C PRO A 25 -40.52 18.02 -34.68
N PRO A 26 -40.97 17.75 -33.43
CA PRO A 26 -41.60 18.59 -32.40
C PRO A 26 -40.65 18.77 -31.18
N LYS A 27 -41.16 19.27 -30.04
CA LYS A 27 -40.47 19.28 -28.74
C LYS A 27 -40.87 18.04 -27.92
N ASP A 28 -39.92 17.47 -27.15
CA ASP A 28 -40.00 17.30 -25.68
C ASP A 28 -38.84 16.43 -25.16
N VAL A 29 -38.81 16.15 -23.85
CA VAL A 29 -37.76 15.42 -23.08
C VAL A 29 -36.43 16.18 -22.97
N GLN A 30 -36.41 17.17 -22.07
CA GLN A 30 -35.19 17.80 -21.59
C GLN A 30 -34.58 16.96 -20.45
N CYS A 31 -33.30 16.57 -20.57
CA CYS A 31 -32.59 15.90 -19.49
C CYS A 31 -32.25 16.86 -18.35
N CYS A 32 -32.58 16.48 -17.12
CA CYS A 32 -32.05 17.06 -15.89
C CYS A 32 -31.38 15.96 -15.06
N LEU A 33 -30.12 16.17 -14.69
CA LEU A 33 -29.52 15.45 -13.56
C LEU A 33 -30.06 16.07 -12.27
N GLU A 34 -30.54 15.26 -11.33
CA GLU A 34 -30.74 15.69 -9.94
C GLU A 34 -29.96 14.82 -8.97
N VAL A 35 -29.26 15.48 -8.04
CA VAL A 35 -28.42 14.86 -7.03
C VAL A 35 -29.30 14.42 -5.86
N TYR A 36 -29.40 13.11 -5.63
CA TYR A 36 -30.16 12.58 -4.52
C TYR A 36 -29.45 12.80 -3.18
N ASN A 37 -29.91 13.79 -2.42
CA ASN A 37 -29.55 14.00 -1.03
C ASN A 37 -30.81 13.84 -0.16
N ARG A 38 -30.90 12.78 0.65
CA ARG A 38 -32.05 12.51 1.53
C ARG A 38 -31.64 12.45 2.99
N SER A 39 -31.94 13.52 3.71
CA SER A 39 -32.15 13.49 5.17
C SER A 39 -33.65 13.44 5.45
N CYS A 40 -34.10 12.50 6.28
CA CYS A 40 -35.53 12.29 6.56
C CYS A 40 -35.95 12.84 7.92
N ALA A 41 -36.89 13.78 7.94
CA ALA A 41 -37.69 14.14 9.11
C ALA A 41 -39.06 14.68 8.63
N PRO A 42 -40.20 14.03 8.94
CA PRO A 42 -41.51 14.42 8.41
C PRO A 42 -42.25 15.42 9.30
N SER A 43 -43.02 16.33 8.68
CA SER A 43 -43.91 17.28 9.36
C SER A 43 -45.39 17.01 9.04
N LYS A 44 -46.16 16.69 10.09
CA LYS A 44 -47.61 16.92 10.29
C LYS A 44 -48.55 17.05 9.07
N GLY A 45 -49.59 16.20 9.05
CA GLY A 45 -50.96 16.70 9.31
C GLY A 45 -52.08 16.48 8.27
N HIS A 46 -52.91 15.45 8.49
CA HIS A 46 -54.30 15.27 7.98
C HIS A 46 -54.47 15.14 6.44
N TYR A 47 -55.56 14.63 5.87
CA TYR A 47 -56.94 14.37 6.34
C TYR A 47 -57.52 13.07 5.71
N GLY A 48 -58.60 12.53 6.31
CA GLY A 48 -59.44 11.44 5.76
C GLY A 48 -58.90 10.01 6.00
N SER A 49 -59.55 9.09 6.73
CA SER A 49 -60.96 8.62 6.80
C SER A 49 -61.30 7.49 5.81
N GLU A 50 -61.21 6.24 6.27
CA GLU A 50 -62.39 5.35 6.37
C GLU A 50 -62.15 4.13 7.28
N THR A 51 -63.23 3.45 7.64
CA THR A 51 -63.30 2.43 8.70
C THR A 51 -63.30 0.99 8.19
N LEU A 52 -62.71 0.07 8.97
CA LEU A 52 -63.33 -1.24 9.23
C LEU A 52 -62.84 -1.86 10.55
N TRP A 53 -63.74 -2.57 11.24
CA TRP A 53 -63.55 -3.14 12.58
C TRP A 53 -63.37 -4.66 12.56
N ARG A 54 -62.47 -5.18 13.41
CA ARG A 54 -62.44 -6.52 14.09
C ARG A 54 -61.03 -6.75 14.66
N GLY A 55 -60.79 -7.07 15.94
CA GLY A 55 -61.69 -7.13 17.10
C GLY A 55 -61.93 -8.53 17.67
N VAL A 56 -60.92 -9.12 18.32
CA VAL A 56 -61.03 -10.25 19.29
C VAL A 56 -59.95 -10.03 20.38
N ALA A 57 -60.18 -10.48 21.61
CA ALA A 57 -59.30 -10.28 22.78
C ALA A 57 -58.80 -11.59 23.41
N SER A 58 -57.83 -11.49 24.32
CA SER A 58 -57.18 -12.59 25.05
C SER A 58 -58.08 -13.23 26.13
N PRO A 59 -57.82 -14.49 26.49
CA PRO A 59 -57.40 -14.87 27.86
C PRO A 59 -56.24 -15.88 27.84
N GLY A 60 -55.60 -16.35 28.93
CA GLY A 60 -55.63 -16.07 30.38
C GLY A 60 -54.51 -16.91 31.05
N ALA A 61 -53.77 -16.47 32.06
CA ALA A 61 -54.15 -16.14 33.45
C ALA A 61 -54.18 -17.37 34.41
N TRP A 62 -53.04 -17.62 35.06
CA TRP A 62 -52.69 -18.57 36.15
C TRP A 62 -51.42 -17.96 36.80
N GLU A 63 -51.09 -17.90 38.10
CA GLU A 63 -51.69 -18.20 39.43
C GLU A 63 -51.15 -17.14 40.45
N GLY A 64 -51.50 -17.06 41.75
CA GLY A 64 -52.51 -17.75 42.57
C GLY A 64 -52.11 -17.85 44.05
N HIS A 65 -52.53 -16.87 44.89
CA HIS A 65 -52.40 -16.85 46.37
C HIS A 65 -50.95 -16.79 46.96
N ASP A 66 -50.70 -16.40 48.23
CA ASP A 66 -51.60 -16.08 49.35
C ASP A 66 -51.07 -14.98 50.33
N ARG A 67 -51.99 -14.39 51.12
CA ARG A 67 -51.84 -13.68 52.42
C ARG A 67 -50.77 -12.58 52.67
N ALA A 68 -51.28 -11.39 53.03
CA ALA A 68 -50.74 -10.54 54.11
C ALA A 68 -51.50 -10.81 55.43
N PRO A 69 -51.09 -10.30 56.62
CA PRO A 69 -51.39 -8.90 56.98
C PRO A 69 -50.36 -8.20 57.91
N GLY A 70 -50.47 -6.87 58.06
CA GLY A 70 -49.79 -6.10 59.12
C GLY A 70 -49.83 -4.59 58.85
N ALA A 71 -50.55 -3.81 59.67
CA ALA A 71 -50.73 -2.38 59.46
C ALA A 71 -50.79 -1.59 60.79
N SER A 72 -50.07 -0.46 60.84
CA SER A 72 -50.07 0.55 61.92
C SER A 72 -49.86 1.94 61.32
N ALA A 73 -50.44 3.00 61.90
CA ALA A 73 -50.72 4.23 61.16
C ALA A 73 -50.51 5.54 61.95
N ALA A 74 -50.59 6.66 61.21
CA ALA A 74 -50.52 8.06 61.66
C ALA A 74 -49.12 8.57 62.07
N SER A 75 -48.83 9.88 62.10
CA SER A 75 -49.71 11.05 61.89
C SER A 75 -49.02 12.20 61.13
N LEU A 76 -49.81 13.20 60.72
CA LEU A 76 -49.37 14.41 60.01
C LEU A 76 -48.65 15.41 60.92
N ALA A 77 -47.77 16.22 60.32
CA ALA A 77 -47.57 17.63 60.68
C ALA A 77 -47.19 18.43 59.42
N THR A 78 -47.68 19.68 59.30
CA THR A 78 -47.52 20.52 58.10
C THR A 78 -47.16 21.97 58.48
N LEU A 79 -46.64 22.73 57.51
CA LEU A 79 -46.50 24.21 57.47
C LEU A 79 -45.29 24.89 58.15
N THR A 80 -44.27 25.12 57.31
CA THR A 80 -43.60 26.43 57.06
C THR A 80 -42.99 27.26 58.21
N ARG A 81 -41.69 27.54 58.12
CA ARG A 81 -41.13 28.75 57.44
C ARG A 81 -39.57 28.70 57.41
N GLY A 82 -38.95 29.34 56.41
CA GLY A 82 -37.50 29.65 56.44
C GLY A 82 -36.68 29.44 55.14
N PRO A 83 -37.01 30.06 53.98
CA PRO A 83 -36.15 29.99 52.80
C PRO A 83 -35.00 31.01 52.86
N GLY A 84 -33.74 30.56 52.78
CA GLY A 84 -32.58 31.46 52.66
C GLY A 84 -32.58 32.20 51.32
N GLN A 85 -32.65 33.54 51.35
CA GLN A 85 -32.78 34.36 50.14
C GLN A 85 -31.52 35.18 49.76
N ARG A 86 -31.09 34.98 48.51
CA ARG A 86 -30.73 35.99 47.50
C ARG A 86 -29.62 37.03 47.79
N ARG A 87 -28.60 36.98 46.92
CA ARG A 87 -28.01 38.10 46.12
C ARG A 87 -27.62 39.39 46.89
N LEU A 88 -26.36 39.82 46.87
CA LEU A 88 -25.72 40.48 45.71
C LEU A 88 -24.23 40.78 46.01
N ASN A 89 -23.33 40.69 45.00
CA ASN A 89 -22.45 41.82 44.61
C ASN A 89 -21.59 41.55 43.35
N HIS A 90 -21.03 42.65 42.82
CA HIS A 90 -20.17 42.78 41.63
C HIS A 90 -18.67 42.48 41.92
N ALA A 91 -17.74 42.30 40.97
CA ALA A 91 -17.77 41.98 39.52
C ALA A 91 -16.31 41.79 39.00
N LEU A 92 -16.13 41.64 37.67
CA LEU A 92 -14.87 41.77 36.89
C LEU A 92 -13.83 40.63 37.08
N LEU A 93 -13.02 40.18 36.10
CA LEU A 93 -12.77 40.57 34.70
C LEU A 93 -12.83 39.33 33.75
N ARG A 94 -13.60 39.39 32.65
CA ARG A 94 -13.27 38.70 31.37
C ARG A 94 -13.83 39.51 30.19
N ARG A 95 -13.03 39.81 29.18
CA ARG A 95 -13.48 40.53 27.96
C ARG A 95 -14.23 39.59 27.01
N ARG A 96 -15.34 40.06 26.45
CA ARG A 96 -15.98 39.50 25.25
C ARG A 96 -15.41 40.18 24.00
N PHE A 97 -15.48 39.51 22.85
CA PHE A 97 -16.24 40.02 21.70
C PHE A 97 -16.58 38.89 20.72
N ILE A 98 -17.85 38.78 20.32
CA ILE A 98 -18.33 38.02 19.17
C ILE A 98 -19.41 38.88 18.50
N GLY A 99 -19.30 39.10 17.19
CA GLY A 99 -20.23 39.89 16.40
C GLY A 99 -20.06 39.62 14.91
N LYS A 100 -21.05 38.95 14.31
CA LYS A 100 -21.20 38.62 12.87
C LYS A 100 -22.33 39.50 12.29
N PRO A 101 -22.59 39.55 10.95
CA PRO A 101 -21.75 39.34 9.75
C PRO A 101 -22.07 40.36 8.60
N PHE A 102 -21.72 40.01 7.34
CA PHE A 102 -22.57 40.05 6.12
C PHE A 102 -22.32 41.05 4.95
N VAL A 103 -22.14 40.46 3.76
CA VAL A 103 -22.62 40.90 2.41
C VAL A 103 -21.93 42.06 1.65
N ARG A 104 -22.20 42.13 0.33
CA ARG A 104 -21.43 42.76 -0.77
C ARG A 104 -22.36 43.31 -1.88
N ARG A 105 -21.95 44.43 -2.54
CA ARG A 105 -22.52 45.17 -3.72
C ARG A 105 -23.26 46.47 -3.35
N GLY A 106 -23.09 47.54 -4.16
CA GLY A 106 -23.69 48.88 -3.88
C GLY A 106 -23.64 49.96 -4.99
N ALA A 107 -22.57 50.07 -5.79
CA ALA A 107 -22.42 51.00 -6.96
C ALA A 107 -22.30 52.53 -6.68
N THR A 108 -22.06 53.28 -7.79
CA THR A 108 -21.94 54.75 -8.03
C THR A 108 -20.74 55.53 -7.43
N ALA A 109 -20.28 56.67 -7.99
CA ALA A 109 -20.07 57.06 -9.41
C ALA A 109 -19.23 58.36 -9.57
N GLY A 110 -18.20 58.36 -10.44
CA GLY A 110 -17.56 59.56 -11.07
C GLY A 110 -16.66 60.48 -10.21
N ASN A 111 -15.93 61.46 -10.76
CA ASN A 111 -15.29 61.57 -12.09
C ASN A 111 -14.25 62.74 -12.12
N GLN A 112 -13.15 62.60 -12.89
CA GLN A 112 -12.19 63.68 -13.31
C GLN A 112 -11.41 64.43 -12.20
N ASP A 113 -10.25 65.09 -12.41
CA ASP A 113 -9.45 65.38 -13.63
C ASP A 113 -7.91 65.50 -13.35
N CYS A 114 -7.11 65.87 -14.36
CA CYS A 114 -5.76 66.49 -14.35
C CYS A 114 -4.46 65.62 -14.27
N ARG A 115 -4.02 65.14 -15.46
CA ARG A 115 -2.66 65.30 -16.08
C ARG A 115 -1.39 65.22 -15.19
N SER A 116 -0.40 64.35 -15.45
CA SER A 116 0.58 64.48 -16.56
C SER A 116 1.73 63.44 -16.49
N GLY A 117 2.40 63.15 -17.62
CA GLY A 117 3.49 62.15 -17.76
C GLY A 117 3.01 60.68 -17.71
N GLY A 118 3.42 59.72 -18.55
CA GLY A 118 4.56 59.58 -19.48
C GLY A 118 5.29 58.27 -19.12
N TYR A 119 5.46 57.23 -19.96
CA TYR A 119 5.35 57.11 -21.42
C TYR A 119 4.53 55.87 -21.89
N ARG A 120 4.44 55.67 -23.21
CA ARG A 120 3.55 54.73 -23.91
C ARG A 120 3.88 53.23 -23.73
N LEU A 121 2.84 52.46 -23.44
CA LEU A 121 2.55 51.20 -24.15
C LEU A 121 1.62 51.51 -25.34
N VAL A 122 1.66 50.76 -26.46
CA VAL A 122 0.48 50.34 -27.27
C VAL A 122 0.89 49.53 -28.52
N LEU A 123 -0.03 48.65 -28.94
CA LEU A 123 0.01 47.75 -30.10
C LEU A 123 0.12 48.51 -31.46
N SER A 124 0.40 47.89 -32.61
CA SER A 124 -0.37 46.83 -33.31
C SER A 124 0.33 46.51 -34.66
N LEU A 125 -0.16 45.73 -35.65
CA LEU A 125 -1.51 45.30 -36.06
C LEU A 125 -1.40 44.00 -36.92
N THR A 126 -2.51 43.31 -37.18
CA THR A 126 -2.56 42.04 -37.94
C THR A 126 -2.48 42.22 -39.46
N GLY A 127 -1.65 41.40 -40.13
CA GLY A 127 -1.63 41.16 -41.59
C GLY A 127 -2.35 39.85 -42.00
N HIS A 128 -2.49 39.57 -43.30
CA HIS A 128 -3.55 38.68 -43.80
C HIS A 128 -3.12 37.67 -44.90
N ARG A 129 -3.78 36.48 -44.89
CA ARG A 129 -3.98 35.47 -45.97
C ARG A 129 -2.99 34.29 -46.14
N ARG A 130 -3.51 33.30 -46.89
CA ARG A 130 -3.00 31.94 -47.25
C ARG A 130 -2.00 32.03 -48.44
N ALA A 131 -1.36 30.97 -48.95
CA ALA A 131 -1.66 29.53 -48.92
C ALA A 131 -0.46 28.60 -49.23
N GLU A 132 -0.69 27.29 -49.04
CA GLU A 132 -0.08 26.13 -49.74
C GLU A 132 1.40 25.78 -49.48
N ALA A 133 1.74 24.53 -49.83
CA ALA A 133 3.03 23.84 -49.64
C ALA A 133 3.32 22.99 -50.91
N PRO A 134 4.56 22.50 -51.16
CA PRO A 134 4.91 21.18 -50.60
C PRO A 134 6.41 20.88 -50.32
N THR A 135 6.63 19.85 -49.51
CA THR A 135 7.77 18.89 -49.47
C THR A 135 9.17 19.24 -50.01
N SER A 136 10.21 19.08 -49.17
CA SER A 136 11.23 18.01 -49.31
C SER A 136 12.08 17.86 -48.02
N MET A 137 13.20 17.13 -48.05
CA MET A 137 13.85 16.51 -46.87
C MET A 137 15.16 17.19 -46.35
N ARG A 138 15.51 16.82 -45.11
CA ARG A 138 16.84 16.72 -44.43
C ARG A 138 17.42 17.93 -43.67
N ALA A 139 17.90 17.57 -42.46
CA ALA A 139 18.95 18.20 -41.64
C ALA A 139 18.69 19.61 -41.06
N SER A 140 19.17 19.98 -39.86
CA SER A 140 19.64 19.19 -38.69
C SER A 140 19.77 20.12 -37.45
N SER A 141 20.14 19.58 -36.28
CA SER A 141 21.04 20.15 -35.22
C SER A 141 21.12 21.69 -35.01
N SER A 142 21.12 22.24 -33.78
CA SER A 142 21.03 21.60 -32.45
C SER A 142 20.52 22.61 -31.38
N GLU A 143 21.12 22.92 -30.23
CA GLU A 143 22.56 23.02 -29.88
C GLU A 143 22.97 22.14 -28.69
N SER A 144 24.07 21.43 -28.90
CA SER A 144 24.87 20.72 -27.89
C SER A 144 26.32 21.14 -28.11
N PHE A 145 27.06 21.44 -27.05
CA PHE A 145 28.42 22.02 -27.13
C PHE A 145 29.37 21.23 -28.04
N THR A 146 30.19 21.97 -28.77
CA THR A 146 31.20 21.46 -29.69
C THR A 146 32.46 20.96 -28.95
N PRO A 147 33.31 20.13 -29.62
CA PRO A 147 34.58 19.69 -29.04
C PRO A 147 35.55 20.84 -28.69
N GLU A 148 35.50 21.96 -29.41
CA GLU A 148 36.39 23.11 -29.15
C GLU A 148 35.94 23.92 -27.93
N GLU A 149 34.64 24.03 -27.67
CA GLU A 149 34.10 24.62 -26.44
C GLU A 149 34.45 23.75 -25.23
N LEU A 150 34.34 22.42 -25.34
CA LEU A 150 34.77 21.47 -24.31
C LEU A 150 36.28 21.59 -24.03
N ALA A 151 37.13 21.61 -25.06
CA ALA A 151 38.57 21.81 -24.90
C ALA A 151 38.92 23.16 -24.26
N THR A 152 38.14 24.22 -24.55
CA THR A 152 38.31 25.54 -23.93
C THR A 152 38.00 25.50 -22.42
N VAL A 153 36.96 24.76 -22.01
CA VAL A 153 36.62 24.56 -20.58
C VAL A 153 37.69 23.72 -19.86
N GLU A 154 38.25 22.70 -20.50
CA GLU A 154 39.38 21.94 -19.94
C GLU A 154 40.67 22.77 -19.81
N ALA A 155 40.92 23.74 -20.71
CA ALA A 155 42.05 24.65 -20.61
C ALA A 155 41.90 25.63 -19.43
N LEU A 156 40.69 26.14 -19.19
CA LEU A 156 40.38 27.11 -18.14
C LEU A 156 40.35 26.53 -16.71
N THR A 157 40.38 25.20 -16.56
CA THR A 157 40.18 24.50 -15.27
C THR A 157 41.42 23.81 -14.71
N ARG A 158 42.58 23.90 -15.41
CA ARG A 158 43.85 23.35 -14.90
C ARG A 158 44.44 24.24 -13.79
N PRO A 159 44.88 23.68 -12.65
CA PRO A 159 45.65 24.43 -11.67
C PRO A 159 46.96 24.96 -12.27
N MET A 160 47.33 26.21 -11.94
CA MET A 160 48.66 26.73 -12.30
C MET A 160 49.74 25.96 -11.55
N SER A 161 50.71 25.41 -12.28
CA SER A 161 51.94 24.86 -11.69
C SER A 161 52.75 25.98 -11.02
N PRO A 162 53.41 25.72 -9.87
CA PRO A 162 54.28 26.70 -9.24
C PRO A 162 55.49 27.01 -10.14
N VAL A 163 55.80 28.31 -10.26
CA VAL A 163 57.00 28.77 -10.99
C VAL A 163 58.25 28.33 -10.21
N PRO A 164 59.27 27.74 -10.86
CA PRO A 164 60.51 27.37 -10.18
C PRO A 164 61.30 28.62 -9.77
N GLY A 165 61.34 28.89 -8.46
CA GLY A 165 62.33 29.80 -7.89
C GLY A 165 63.73 29.19 -7.97
N ASN A 166 64.70 29.96 -8.45
CA ASN A 166 66.12 29.57 -8.46
C ASN A 166 66.80 29.97 -7.13
N CYS A 167 68.07 29.57 -6.97
CA CYS A 167 68.91 29.62 -5.75
C CYS A 167 68.62 28.49 -4.73
N GLY A 168 69.61 27.84 -4.11
CA GLY A 168 71.06 27.91 -4.36
C GLY A 168 71.90 27.26 -3.23
N ASP A 169 72.95 26.53 -3.62
CA ASP A 169 74.11 26.03 -2.84
C ASP A 169 73.92 25.09 -1.62
N GLY A 170 74.99 24.31 -1.32
CA GLY A 170 75.10 23.35 -0.19
C GLY A 170 74.63 21.93 -0.51
N ALA A 171 75.40 21.01 -1.12
CA ALA A 171 76.76 20.54 -0.84
C ALA A 171 76.94 19.83 0.51
N VAL A 172 77.19 18.50 0.49
CA VAL A 172 78.25 17.76 1.24
C VAL A 172 78.25 16.27 0.83
N ASP A 173 79.42 15.66 0.97
CA ASP A 173 79.92 14.33 0.57
C ASP A 173 79.07 13.05 0.80
N ARG A 174 79.24 12.10 -0.15
CA ARG A 174 79.65 10.66 0.01
C ARG A 174 78.73 9.65 0.75
N ASP A 175 78.83 8.32 0.52
CA ASP A 175 79.89 7.46 -0.07
C ASP A 175 79.37 6.48 -1.16
N GLU A 176 80.29 5.73 -1.77
CA GLU A 176 80.06 4.54 -2.63
C GLU A 176 79.58 3.33 -1.75
N GLU A 177 78.94 2.25 -2.23
CA GLU A 177 79.37 1.32 -3.29
C GLU A 177 78.22 0.46 -3.88
N THR A 178 78.56 -0.26 -4.96
CA THR A 178 77.98 -1.47 -5.62
C THR A 178 77.02 -2.39 -4.83
N ASP A 179 76.11 -3.21 -5.40
CA ASP A 179 75.67 -3.59 -6.77
C ASP A 179 74.25 -4.23 -6.64
N GLY A 180 73.58 -4.67 -7.72
CA GLY A 180 72.53 -5.70 -7.63
C GLY A 180 71.21 -5.42 -8.38
N ARG A 181 71.24 -5.44 -9.71
CA ARG A 181 70.07 -5.32 -10.61
C ARG A 181 68.81 -6.08 -10.14
N ARG A 182 67.65 -5.39 -10.07
CA ARG A 182 66.44 -5.69 -10.86
C ARG A 182 65.37 -4.59 -10.75
N ARG A 183 64.66 -4.34 -11.86
CA ARG A 183 63.46 -3.48 -11.92
C ARG A 183 62.22 -4.33 -11.61
N ASN A 184 61.22 -3.81 -10.91
CA ASN A 184 60.09 -3.11 -11.55
C ASN A 184 59.06 -2.55 -10.53
N GLU A 185 58.40 -1.46 -10.92
CA GLU A 185 57.02 -1.06 -10.56
C GLU A 185 56.57 -1.16 -9.08
N ALA A 186 56.75 -0.05 -8.36
CA ALA A 186 55.97 0.24 -7.15
C ALA A 186 54.52 0.60 -7.53
N SER A 187 53.56 -0.28 -7.21
CA SER A 187 52.14 0.04 -7.30
C SER A 187 51.74 1.02 -6.20
N THR A 188 51.16 2.16 -6.56
CA THR A 188 50.67 3.16 -5.61
C THR A 188 49.44 2.64 -4.86
N SER A 189 49.67 2.09 -3.66
CA SER A 189 48.60 1.62 -2.78
C SER A 189 47.68 2.78 -2.38
N SER A 190 46.43 2.75 -2.82
CA SER A 190 45.41 3.68 -2.34
C SER A 190 45.15 3.47 -0.84
N SER A 191 45.11 4.56 -0.08
CA SER A 191 45.03 4.54 1.38
C SER A 191 43.62 4.21 1.90
N GLN A 192 43.25 2.93 1.81
CA GLN A 192 42.05 2.38 2.44
C GLN A 192 42.11 2.61 3.96
N ASN A 193 41.01 3.01 4.61
CA ASN A 193 41.06 3.22 6.06
C ASN A 193 41.05 1.84 6.77
N PRO A 194 41.81 1.66 7.87
CA PRO A 194 41.77 0.42 8.66
C PRO A 194 40.38 0.04 9.22
N THR A 195 39.40 0.96 9.18
CA THR A 195 38.00 0.70 9.54
C THR A 195 37.21 -0.01 8.44
N ASP A 196 37.51 0.27 7.17
CA ASP A 196 36.76 -0.27 6.02
C ASP A 196 36.94 -1.80 5.90
N ASP A 197 38.06 -2.31 6.42
CA ASP A 197 38.42 -3.73 6.48
C ASP A 197 37.67 -4.48 7.60
N LEU A 198 37.28 -3.81 8.69
CA LEU A 198 36.49 -4.40 9.77
C LEU A 198 34.99 -4.46 9.48
N ASP A 199 34.47 -3.54 8.65
CA ASP A 199 33.03 -3.47 8.39
C ASP A 199 32.57 -4.43 7.29
N ARG A 200 33.42 -4.78 6.31
CA ARG A 200 33.10 -5.78 5.28
C ARG A 200 32.78 -7.18 5.86
N PRO A 201 33.56 -7.75 6.81
CA PRO A 201 33.19 -8.99 7.49
C PRO A 201 31.88 -8.88 8.29
N ARG A 202 31.62 -7.73 8.92
CA ARG A 202 30.41 -7.49 9.73
C ARG A 202 29.14 -7.43 8.89
N VAL A 203 29.19 -6.81 7.70
CA VAL A 203 28.08 -6.80 6.73
C VAL A 203 27.71 -8.24 6.34
N ARG A 204 28.72 -9.04 5.95
CA ARG A 204 28.50 -10.45 5.57
C ARG A 204 27.87 -11.24 6.72
N LEU A 205 28.43 -11.13 7.93
CA LEU A 205 27.89 -11.80 9.12
C LEU A 205 26.41 -11.47 9.37
N ILE A 206 25.94 -10.24 9.11
CA ILE A 206 24.52 -9.87 9.24
C ILE A 206 23.71 -10.49 8.10
N GLN A 207 24.19 -10.43 6.86
CA GLN A 207 23.52 -11.01 5.70
C GLN A 207 23.40 -12.54 5.81
N ASP A 208 24.40 -13.21 6.39
CA ASP A 208 24.40 -14.66 6.66
C ASP A 208 23.51 -15.05 7.86
N ALA A 209 23.18 -14.12 8.75
CA ALA A 209 22.48 -14.41 9.99
C ALA A 209 20.98 -14.73 9.82
N ARG A 210 20.38 -15.31 10.87
CA ARG A 210 18.94 -15.63 10.91
C ARG A 210 18.10 -14.34 11.00
N SER A 211 16.81 -14.45 10.62
CA SER A 211 15.87 -13.31 10.51
C SER A 211 15.83 -12.39 11.73
N SER A 212 15.91 -12.92 12.95
CA SER A 212 15.98 -12.11 14.18
C SER A 212 17.19 -11.16 14.23
N THR A 213 18.37 -11.62 13.77
CA THR A 213 19.59 -10.82 13.77
C THR A 213 19.55 -9.76 12.67
N ARG A 214 19.00 -10.10 11.50
CA ARG A 214 18.77 -9.14 10.40
C ARG A 214 17.76 -8.05 10.80
N ALA A 215 16.67 -8.44 11.47
CA ALA A 215 15.70 -7.49 12.03
C ALA A 215 16.35 -6.44 12.94
N VAL A 216 17.25 -6.86 13.83
CA VAL A 216 17.94 -5.97 14.77
C VAL A 216 19.07 -5.14 14.13
N HIS A 217 19.87 -5.70 13.19
CA HIS A 217 21.11 -5.06 12.71
C HIS A 217 21.16 -4.70 11.21
N GLY A 218 20.33 -5.32 10.37
CA GLY A 218 20.31 -5.06 8.92
C GLY A 218 20.02 -3.59 8.61
N GLY A 219 20.59 -3.08 7.52
CA GLY A 219 20.51 -1.68 7.07
C GLY A 219 21.08 -0.59 8.01
N GLU A 220 21.37 -0.87 9.28
CA GLU A 220 21.79 0.14 10.27
C GLU A 220 23.27 0.08 10.65
N ARG A 221 23.87 -1.11 10.68
CA ARG A 221 25.19 -1.32 11.32
C ARG A 221 26.41 -1.05 10.41
N ALA A 222 26.20 -0.56 9.18
CA ALA A 222 27.26 -0.49 8.19
C ALA A 222 27.18 0.74 7.27
N LYS A 223 28.17 1.63 7.38
CA LYS A 223 28.84 2.47 6.35
C LYS A 223 29.24 3.83 6.94
N GLY A 224 30.53 4.17 6.82
CA GLY A 224 30.97 5.56 6.69
C GLY A 224 32.28 5.91 7.38
N GLY A 225 33.23 6.43 6.61
CA GLY A 225 34.53 6.86 7.10
C GLY A 225 34.51 8.12 7.98
N LYS A 226 35.70 8.56 8.39
CA LYS A 226 35.98 9.52 9.49
C LYS A 226 35.10 10.79 9.59
N LYS A 227 34.52 11.31 8.50
CA LYS A 227 33.61 12.49 8.53
C LYS A 227 32.17 12.17 8.94
N ALA A 228 31.67 10.96 8.66
CA ALA A 228 30.34 10.55 9.11
C ALA A 228 30.33 10.12 10.59
N LYS A 229 31.52 9.85 11.15
CA LYS A 229 31.70 9.35 12.53
C LYS A 229 30.98 10.17 13.61
N ALA A 230 30.92 11.50 13.46
CA ALA A 230 30.23 12.39 14.40
C ALA A 230 28.71 12.17 14.53
N THR A 231 28.08 11.46 13.59
CA THR A 231 26.69 10.98 13.69
C THR A 231 26.55 9.46 13.64
N LEU A 232 27.59 8.72 13.21
CA LEU A 232 27.63 7.25 13.20
C LEU A 232 28.04 6.61 14.53
N ASP A 233 28.68 7.34 15.44
CA ASP A 233 28.92 6.84 16.81
C ASP A 233 27.60 6.74 17.63
N SER A 234 26.45 7.10 17.03
CA SER A 234 25.10 6.84 17.54
C SER A 234 24.69 5.37 17.36
N LEU A 235 24.17 4.73 18.41
CA LEU A 235 23.66 3.36 18.36
C LEU A 235 22.38 3.19 17.51
N THR A 236 21.61 4.27 17.34
CA THR A 236 20.38 4.30 16.52
C THR A 236 20.57 5.20 15.30
N THR A 237 19.96 4.81 14.18
CA THR A 237 19.89 5.66 12.98
C THR A 237 19.30 7.03 13.32
N PRO A 238 20.02 8.15 13.05
CA PRO A 238 19.48 9.48 13.27
C PRO A 238 18.25 9.77 12.41
N ILE A 239 17.32 10.59 12.92
CA ILE A 239 16.17 11.09 12.15
C ILE A 239 16.61 12.33 11.38
N VAL A 240 16.88 12.20 10.09
CA VAL A 240 17.33 13.31 9.23
C VAL A 240 16.10 14.00 8.65
N GLN A 241 15.44 14.80 9.47
CA GLN A 241 14.22 15.53 9.13
C GLN A 241 14.52 16.77 8.25
N SER A 242 15.07 16.56 7.06
CA SER A 242 15.36 17.62 6.07
C SER A 242 14.69 17.34 4.72
N ALA A 243 14.20 18.41 4.08
CA ALA A 243 13.75 18.39 2.70
C ALA A 243 14.89 18.60 1.69
N THR A 244 16.00 19.25 2.08
CA THR A 244 17.08 19.66 1.17
C THR A 244 18.44 19.21 1.71
N PHE A 245 19.32 18.81 0.81
CA PHE A 245 20.71 18.46 1.08
C PHE A 245 21.63 19.41 0.28
N THR A 246 22.85 19.66 0.77
CA THR A 246 23.73 20.69 0.22
C THR A 246 25.06 20.13 -0.28
N PHE A 247 25.52 20.67 -1.40
CA PHE A 247 26.85 20.47 -1.96
C PHE A 247 27.76 21.63 -1.55
N ARG A 248 29.05 21.36 -1.29
CA ARG A 248 30.03 22.40 -0.90
C ARG A 248 30.54 23.21 -2.09
N THR A 249 30.53 22.62 -3.27
CA THR A 249 31.05 23.19 -4.51
C THR A 249 30.14 22.83 -5.68
N THR A 250 30.21 23.60 -6.76
CA THR A 250 29.56 23.24 -8.03
C THR A 250 30.06 21.90 -8.55
N GLN A 251 31.32 21.54 -8.28
CA GLN A 251 31.90 20.25 -8.66
C GLN A 251 31.24 19.07 -7.93
N GLU A 252 31.00 19.15 -6.60
CA GLU A 252 30.24 18.11 -5.87
C GLU A 252 28.82 17.93 -6.46
N CYS A 253 28.20 19.00 -6.96
CA CYS A 253 26.88 18.95 -7.61
C CYS A 253 26.93 18.36 -9.03
N ILE A 254 27.95 18.70 -9.83
CA ILE A 254 28.20 18.10 -11.16
C ILE A 254 28.47 16.60 -11.00
N ASP A 255 29.33 16.22 -10.06
CA ASP A 255 29.66 14.82 -9.80
C ASP A 255 28.46 14.03 -9.26
N TYR A 256 27.54 14.65 -8.51
CA TYR A 256 26.26 14.03 -8.14
C TYR A 256 25.38 13.76 -9.37
N ASN A 257 25.19 14.76 -10.24
CA ASN A 257 24.40 14.61 -11.47
C ASN A 257 25.00 13.60 -12.46
N LEU A 258 26.33 13.41 -12.43
CA LEU A 258 27.05 12.38 -13.18
C LEU A 258 27.11 11.00 -12.48
N GLY A 259 26.45 10.83 -11.32
CA GLY A 259 26.44 9.58 -10.54
C GLY A 259 27.76 9.22 -9.85
N LYS A 260 28.72 10.15 -9.81
CA LYS A 260 30.07 9.98 -9.22
C LYS A 260 30.14 10.34 -7.74
N TYR A 261 29.25 11.23 -7.25
CA TYR A 261 29.19 11.63 -5.85
C TYR A 261 27.92 11.08 -5.17
N PRO A 262 28.03 10.04 -4.32
CA PRO A 262 26.88 9.44 -3.66
C PRO A 262 26.33 10.37 -2.56
N SER A 263 25.21 11.01 -2.85
CA SER A 263 24.52 11.96 -1.98
C SER A 263 23.01 11.86 -2.15
N PHE A 264 22.28 12.56 -1.30
CA PHE A 264 20.93 13.02 -1.59
C PHE A 264 20.99 14.50 -2.03
N GLU A 265 19.92 14.96 -2.65
CA GLU A 265 19.73 16.35 -3.10
C GLU A 265 18.44 16.92 -2.49
N TYR A 266 17.34 16.19 -2.68
CA TYR A 266 16.01 16.57 -2.21
C TYR A 266 15.29 15.36 -1.62
N GLY A 267 14.60 15.56 -0.50
CA GLY A 267 13.99 14.49 0.32
C GLY A 267 12.93 13.65 -0.38
N ARG A 268 12.41 14.10 -1.53
CA ARG A 268 11.54 13.31 -2.42
C ARG A 268 12.26 12.14 -3.07
N TYR A 269 13.54 12.29 -3.37
CA TYR A 269 14.32 11.31 -4.15
C TYR A 269 15.14 10.37 -3.28
N GLY A 270 15.41 10.77 -2.03
CA GLY A 270 15.94 9.89 -0.99
C GLY A 270 16.24 10.62 0.32
N ASN A 271 16.42 9.84 1.38
CA ASN A 271 16.76 10.30 2.71
C ASN A 271 17.57 9.20 3.44
N PRO A 272 18.62 9.51 4.22
CA PRO A 272 19.45 8.48 4.85
C PRO A 272 18.69 7.64 5.89
N THR A 273 17.74 8.21 6.63
CA THR A 273 16.90 7.48 7.60
C THR A 273 15.99 6.50 6.88
N THR A 274 15.39 6.92 5.76
CA THR A 274 14.60 6.05 4.88
C THR A 274 15.47 4.98 4.21
N ARG A 275 16.71 5.30 3.81
CA ARG A 275 17.60 4.34 3.16
C ARG A 275 18.04 3.22 4.10
N ALA A 276 18.31 3.51 5.38
CA ALA A 276 18.59 2.47 6.37
C ALA A 276 17.39 1.51 6.56
N ALA A 277 16.16 2.02 6.44
CA ALA A 277 14.95 1.22 6.48
C ALA A 277 14.76 0.37 5.20
N GLU A 278 15.02 0.92 4.01
CA GLU A 278 15.08 0.18 2.75
C GLU A 278 16.13 -0.96 2.82
N GLU A 279 17.36 -0.68 3.25
CA GLU A 279 18.43 -1.68 3.32
C GLU A 279 18.14 -2.79 4.34
N LYS A 280 17.49 -2.47 5.48
CA LYS A 280 17.02 -3.50 6.44
C LYS A 280 15.97 -4.43 5.82
N LEU A 281 15.09 -3.91 4.96
CA LEU A 281 14.06 -4.71 4.29
C LEU A 281 14.65 -5.61 3.20
N ILE A 282 15.71 -5.17 2.49
CA ILE A 282 16.49 -6.02 1.58
C ILE A 282 17.14 -7.17 2.35
N ASP A 283 17.80 -6.90 3.49
CA ASP A 283 18.42 -7.94 4.33
C ASP A 283 17.37 -8.96 4.81
N LEU A 284 16.17 -8.50 5.22
CA LEU A 284 15.08 -9.36 5.68
C LEU A 284 14.49 -10.25 4.58
N GLU A 285 14.07 -9.67 3.45
CA GLU A 285 13.41 -10.41 2.36
C GLU A 285 14.38 -11.27 1.55
N CYS A 286 15.46 -10.67 1.04
CA CYS A 286 16.36 -11.34 0.10
C CYS A 286 17.27 -12.35 0.80
N GLY A 287 17.62 -12.10 2.06
CA GLY A 287 18.50 -12.97 2.85
C GLY A 287 19.75 -13.42 2.10
N GLY A 288 19.87 -14.73 1.87
CA GLY A 288 21.03 -15.32 1.20
C GLY A 288 21.12 -15.03 -0.31
N LEU A 289 20.05 -14.54 -0.94
CA LEU A 289 20.07 -14.14 -2.37
C LEU A 289 20.96 -12.93 -2.62
N SER A 290 21.12 -12.06 -1.62
CA SER A 290 21.96 -10.85 -1.69
C SER A 290 23.41 -11.15 -2.11
N GLN A 291 23.90 -12.37 -1.86
CA GLN A 291 25.26 -12.81 -2.17
C GLN A 291 25.37 -13.71 -3.42
N ARG A 292 24.27 -14.34 -3.87
CA ARG A 292 24.33 -15.38 -4.93
C ARG A 292 24.49 -14.84 -6.36
N LEU A 293 24.42 -13.52 -6.55
CA LEU A 293 24.49 -12.87 -7.86
C LEU A 293 25.48 -11.69 -7.87
N SER A 294 26.75 -12.01 -8.16
CA SER A 294 27.73 -11.08 -8.74
C SER A 294 28.94 -11.86 -9.26
N PRO A 295 29.00 -12.08 -10.57
CA PRO A 295 30.03 -11.39 -11.34
C PRO A 295 29.50 -10.12 -12.03
N ALA A 296 30.32 -9.07 -12.05
CA ALA A 296 30.12 -7.86 -12.87
C ALA A 296 28.80 -7.05 -12.67
N GLY A 297 28.65 -6.43 -11.50
CA GLY A 297 28.34 -4.99 -11.48
C GLY A 297 26.90 -4.51 -11.24
N THR A 298 25.89 -5.39 -11.19
CA THR A 298 24.52 -5.00 -10.79
C THR A 298 24.19 -5.45 -9.38
N ALA A 299 23.66 -4.55 -8.54
CA ALA A 299 22.96 -4.95 -7.33
C ALA A 299 21.71 -5.74 -7.73
N SER A 300 21.57 -6.98 -7.26
CA SER A 300 20.50 -7.88 -7.70
C SER A 300 19.11 -7.47 -7.18
N TYR A 301 19.06 -6.81 -6.01
CA TYR A 301 17.84 -6.37 -5.36
C TYR A 301 17.97 -4.94 -4.80
N ASP A 302 16.85 -4.22 -4.74
CA ASP A 302 16.69 -2.93 -4.06
C ASP A 302 15.33 -2.89 -3.33
N ALA A 303 15.08 -1.84 -2.53
CA ALA A 303 13.80 -1.62 -1.85
C ALA A 303 13.37 -0.16 -1.92
N LEU A 304 12.08 0.09 -2.10
CA LEU A 304 11.45 1.41 -2.08
C LEU A 304 10.45 1.50 -0.91
N LEU A 305 10.54 2.57 -0.12
CA LEU A 305 9.52 2.94 0.87
C LEU A 305 8.59 4.06 0.37
N SER A 306 7.32 3.98 0.79
CA SER A 306 6.28 4.95 0.40
C SER A 306 5.28 5.25 1.53
N ALA A 307 4.42 6.25 1.31
CA ALA A 307 3.47 6.75 2.30
C ALA A 307 2.39 5.73 2.76
N SER A 308 2.17 4.63 2.04
CA SER A 308 1.25 3.54 2.43
C SER A 308 1.39 2.32 1.51
N GLY A 309 0.99 1.13 1.95
CA GLY A 309 0.89 -0.05 1.07
C GLY A 309 0.07 0.20 -0.19
N MET A 310 -1.02 0.99 -0.08
CA MET A 310 -1.80 1.43 -1.25
C MET A 310 -0.98 2.30 -2.21
N ASN A 311 -0.11 3.20 -1.72
CA ASN A 311 0.76 3.97 -2.61
C ASN A 311 1.85 3.09 -3.24
N ALA A 312 2.40 2.11 -2.51
CA ALA A 312 3.35 1.15 -3.06
C ALA A 312 2.74 0.37 -4.24
N VAL A 313 1.56 -0.25 -4.07
CA VAL A 313 0.96 -1.09 -5.13
C VAL A 313 0.50 -0.27 -6.34
N THR A 314 -0.08 0.91 -6.11
CA THR A 314 -0.55 1.78 -7.20
C THR A 314 0.60 2.40 -7.99
N THR A 315 1.67 2.85 -7.31
CA THR A 315 2.89 3.36 -7.97
C THR A 315 3.62 2.25 -8.73
N MET A 316 3.68 1.03 -8.17
CA MET A 316 4.25 -0.15 -8.83
C MET A 316 3.51 -0.49 -10.12
N LEU A 317 2.19 -0.70 -10.05
CA LEU A 317 1.40 -1.05 -11.23
C LEU A 317 1.43 0.05 -12.29
N PHE A 318 1.35 1.32 -11.89
CA PHE A 318 1.50 2.44 -12.81
C PHE A 318 2.89 2.44 -13.50
N ALA A 319 3.98 2.23 -12.75
CA ALA A 319 5.32 2.17 -13.33
C ALA A 319 5.48 1.00 -14.31
N LEU A 320 5.00 -0.19 -13.95
CA LEU A 320 5.16 -1.43 -14.73
C LEU A 320 4.36 -1.44 -16.04
N PHE A 321 3.29 -0.66 -16.16
CA PHE A 321 2.48 -0.57 -17.38
C PHE A 321 2.61 0.76 -18.13
N ALA A 322 2.66 1.91 -17.44
CA ALA A 322 2.64 3.22 -18.10
C ALA A 322 4.02 3.77 -18.49
N LEU A 323 5.09 3.40 -17.78
CA LEU A 323 6.44 3.95 -18.02
C LEU A 323 7.37 3.06 -18.84
N ASP A 324 6.95 1.83 -19.18
CA ASP A 324 7.71 0.95 -20.08
C ASP A 324 7.58 1.36 -21.56
N ALA A 325 6.57 2.17 -21.88
CA ALA A 325 6.24 2.62 -23.23
C ALA A 325 7.30 3.53 -23.90
N THR A 326 8.33 3.97 -23.18
CA THR A 326 9.33 4.95 -23.66
C THR A 326 10.76 4.42 -23.76
N GLU A 327 11.06 3.22 -23.26
CA GLU A 327 12.42 2.63 -23.36
C GLU A 327 12.67 1.93 -24.72
N CYS A 328 11.65 1.81 -25.59
CA CYS A 328 11.78 1.29 -26.94
C CYS A 328 12.32 2.32 -27.95
N ASN A 329 13.65 2.49 -27.99
CA ASN A 329 14.41 3.06 -29.13
C ASN A 329 13.88 4.39 -29.74
N GLY A 330 13.36 5.29 -28.91
CA GLY A 330 12.87 6.62 -29.38
C GLY A 330 11.55 6.60 -30.15
N VAL A 331 11.03 5.42 -30.52
CA VAL A 331 9.66 5.24 -30.98
C VAL A 331 8.79 5.00 -29.74
N GLY A 332 8.43 6.08 -29.06
CA GLY A 332 7.49 6.01 -27.94
C GLY A 332 6.24 5.25 -28.37
N ARG A 333 5.90 4.18 -27.64
CA ARG A 333 4.85 3.20 -27.96
C ARG A 333 3.51 3.94 -28.06
N SER A 334 3.14 4.32 -29.29
CA SER A 334 2.19 5.41 -29.51
C SER A 334 0.83 5.10 -28.90
N SER A 335 0.21 6.11 -28.27
CA SER A 335 -1.17 6.02 -27.78
C SER A 335 -2.21 5.95 -28.91
N THR A 336 -1.77 5.88 -30.17
CA THR A 336 -2.55 5.38 -31.30
C THR A 336 -3.02 3.95 -31.02
N THR A 337 -4.20 3.82 -30.41
CA THR A 337 -4.91 2.55 -30.26
C THR A 337 -5.28 2.00 -31.64
N VAL A 338 -4.38 1.23 -32.25
CA VAL A 338 -4.70 0.38 -33.39
C VAL A 338 -5.73 -0.64 -32.91
N ALA A 339 -6.92 -0.62 -33.52
CA ALA A 339 -8.00 -1.55 -33.20
C ALA A 339 -7.59 -2.97 -33.58
N GLY A 340 -7.06 -3.72 -32.62
CA GLY A 340 -6.46 -5.05 -32.81
C GLY A 340 -5.12 -5.26 -32.10
N ALA A 341 -4.46 -4.22 -31.60
CA ALA A 341 -3.24 -4.37 -30.81
C ALA A 341 -3.50 -5.09 -29.48
N THR A 342 -2.61 -6.02 -29.10
CA THR A 342 -2.70 -6.75 -27.83
C THR A 342 -2.56 -5.81 -26.63
N ARG A 343 -3.39 -6.05 -25.62
CA ARG A 343 -3.42 -5.29 -24.36
C ARG A 343 -2.47 -5.92 -23.35
N ASP A 344 -1.54 -5.15 -22.81
CA ASP A 344 -0.76 -5.59 -21.64
C ASP A 344 -1.70 -6.11 -20.53
N CYS A 345 -1.28 -7.13 -19.78
CA CYS A 345 -2.18 -7.91 -18.93
C CYS A 345 -1.75 -7.92 -17.47
N LEU A 346 -2.73 -7.67 -16.58
CA LEU A 346 -2.62 -7.82 -15.14
C LEU A 346 -3.48 -9.00 -14.70
N ILE A 347 -2.85 -10.03 -14.15
CA ILE A 347 -3.50 -11.21 -13.61
C ILE A 347 -3.51 -11.09 -12.09
N THR A 348 -4.67 -11.29 -11.46
CA THR A 348 -4.81 -11.27 -10.00
C THR A 348 -5.87 -12.25 -9.51
N THR A 349 -6.04 -12.36 -8.21
CA THR A 349 -6.88 -13.36 -7.55
C THR A 349 -8.22 -12.78 -7.08
N THR A 350 -9.22 -13.65 -6.90
CA THR A 350 -10.56 -13.30 -6.39
C THR A 350 -10.51 -12.55 -5.05
N ASP A 351 -9.54 -12.91 -4.22
CA ASP A 351 -9.37 -12.54 -2.82
C ASP A 351 -8.42 -11.35 -2.62
N CYS A 352 -8.00 -10.70 -3.72
CA CYS A 352 -7.17 -9.49 -3.70
C CYS A 352 -7.85 -8.34 -2.94
N TYR A 353 -7.08 -7.67 -2.06
CA TYR A 353 -7.52 -6.64 -1.13
C TYR A 353 -8.37 -5.59 -1.81
N ARG A 354 -9.56 -5.33 -1.24
CA ARG A 354 -10.65 -4.62 -1.89
C ARG A 354 -10.24 -3.32 -2.59
N ARG A 355 -9.34 -2.50 -2.02
CA ARG A 355 -8.90 -1.24 -2.64
C ARG A 355 -7.84 -1.43 -3.72
N THR A 356 -6.98 -2.43 -3.58
CA THR A 356 -6.07 -2.86 -4.65
C THR A 356 -6.87 -3.39 -5.84
N ARG A 357 -7.81 -4.31 -5.59
CA ARG A 357 -8.74 -4.83 -6.60
C ARG A 357 -9.56 -3.71 -7.26
N GLN A 358 -10.07 -2.75 -6.49
CA GLN A 358 -10.80 -1.60 -7.06
C GLN A 358 -9.92 -0.78 -8.01
N PHE A 359 -8.68 -0.46 -7.63
CA PHE A 359 -7.73 0.23 -8.51
C PHE A 359 -7.44 -0.57 -9.79
N MET A 360 -7.35 -1.91 -9.69
CA MET A 360 -7.19 -2.77 -10.85
C MET A 360 -8.43 -2.73 -11.76
N GLU A 361 -9.62 -3.05 -11.24
CA GLU A 361 -10.87 -3.12 -12.00
C GLU A 361 -11.29 -1.75 -12.60
N GLU A 362 -11.00 -0.64 -11.92
CA GLU A 362 -11.45 0.71 -12.33
C GLU A 362 -10.38 1.53 -13.08
N MET A 363 -9.08 1.46 -12.71
CA MET A 363 -8.06 2.36 -13.26
C MET A 363 -7.13 1.73 -14.31
N MET A 364 -6.83 0.43 -14.22
CA MET A 364 -5.93 -0.23 -15.19
C MET A 364 -6.51 -0.33 -16.62
N PRO A 365 -7.83 -0.54 -16.84
CA PRO A 365 -8.42 -0.46 -18.17
C PRO A 365 -8.25 0.90 -18.86
N HIS A 366 -8.15 2.00 -18.12
CA HIS A 366 -7.85 3.33 -18.68
C HIS A 366 -6.40 3.47 -19.18
N LEU A 367 -5.49 2.60 -18.74
CA LEU A 367 -4.14 2.43 -19.28
C LEU A 367 -4.06 1.37 -20.40
N ASN A 368 -5.23 0.98 -20.97
CA ASN A 368 -5.36 -0.10 -21.96
C ASN A 368 -4.91 -1.50 -21.45
N VAL A 369 -4.83 -1.71 -20.12
CA VAL A 369 -4.46 -2.99 -19.52
C VAL A 369 -5.67 -3.91 -19.41
N ARG A 370 -5.54 -5.17 -19.84
CA ARG A 370 -6.52 -6.25 -19.59
C ARG A 370 -6.33 -6.77 -18.17
N VAL A 371 -7.37 -6.70 -17.35
CA VAL A 371 -7.38 -7.33 -16.01
C VAL A 371 -8.05 -8.70 -16.08
N VAL A 372 -7.40 -9.74 -15.53
CA VAL A 372 -7.94 -11.09 -15.40
C VAL A 372 -7.97 -11.46 -13.92
N ILE A 373 -9.09 -12.03 -13.46
CA ILE A 373 -9.31 -12.41 -12.06
C ILE A 373 -9.67 -13.89 -12.00
N MET A 374 -8.91 -14.67 -11.23
CA MET A 374 -9.02 -16.13 -11.09
C MET A 374 -8.96 -16.58 -9.62
N ASP A 375 -9.21 -17.86 -9.34
CA ASP A 375 -8.98 -18.43 -7.99
C ASP A 375 -7.46 -18.46 -7.67
N PRO A 376 -7.03 -18.24 -6.41
CA PRO A 376 -5.62 -18.30 -6.00
C PRO A 376 -4.83 -19.54 -6.44
N ASN A 377 -5.49 -20.70 -6.60
CA ASN A 377 -4.84 -21.97 -6.92
C ASN A 377 -5.30 -22.59 -8.26
N ASP A 378 -6.07 -21.87 -9.09
CA ASP A 378 -6.38 -22.32 -10.46
C ASP A 378 -5.22 -22.03 -11.44
N LEU A 379 -4.13 -22.79 -11.25
CA LEU A 379 -2.96 -22.78 -12.13
C LEU A 379 -3.29 -23.22 -13.56
N GLY A 380 -4.41 -23.93 -13.78
CA GLY A 380 -4.89 -24.32 -15.10
C GLY A 380 -5.46 -23.14 -15.87
N MET A 381 -6.29 -22.32 -15.23
CA MET A 381 -6.78 -21.05 -15.79
C MET A 381 -5.63 -20.04 -15.96
N LEU A 382 -4.65 -20.01 -15.05
CA LEU A 382 -3.43 -19.21 -15.21
C LEU A 382 -2.67 -19.60 -16.48
N GLU A 383 -2.33 -20.89 -16.66
CA GLU A 383 -1.60 -21.31 -17.86
C GLU A 383 -2.43 -21.11 -19.14
N ALA A 384 -3.72 -21.43 -19.13
CA ALA A 384 -4.61 -21.20 -20.28
C ALA A 384 -4.65 -19.72 -20.68
N THR A 385 -4.70 -18.80 -19.71
CA THR A 385 -4.64 -17.34 -19.95
C THR A 385 -3.28 -16.94 -20.53
N LEU A 386 -2.18 -17.51 -20.04
CA LEU A 386 -0.83 -17.22 -20.55
C LEU A 386 -0.60 -17.77 -21.97
N ARG A 387 -1.19 -18.93 -22.31
CA ARG A 387 -1.23 -19.47 -23.67
C ARG A 387 -2.04 -18.56 -24.61
N GLU A 388 -3.26 -18.17 -24.21
CA GLU A 388 -4.10 -17.23 -24.96
C GLU A 388 -3.35 -15.91 -25.27
N ILE A 389 -2.67 -15.34 -24.28
CA ILE A 389 -1.83 -14.14 -24.42
C ILE A 389 -0.69 -14.35 -25.42
N ARG A 390 0.03 -15.47 -25.32
CA ARG A 390 1.17 -15.78 -26.22
C ARG A 390 0.71 -16.04 -27.66
N GLU A 391 -0.42 -16.70 -27.84
CA GLU A 391 -0.99 -17.05 -29.16
C GLU A 391 -1.66 -15.85 -29.85
N THR A 392 -2.10 -14.84 -29.09
CA THR A 392 -2.66 -13.59 -29.65
C THR A 392 -1.65 -12.46 -29.80
N SER A 393 -0.43 -12.60 -29.26
CA SER A 393 0.65 -11.62 -29.40
C SER A 393 1.28 -11.66 -30.80
N PRO A 394 1.39 -10.53 -31.53
CA PRO A 394 2.15 -10.48 -32.78
C PRO A 394 3.65 -10.67 -32.50
N VAL A 395 4.30 -11.51 -33.31
CA VAL A 395 5.56 -12.19 -32.94
C VAL A 395 6.80 -11.27 -32.95
N GLU A 396 6.79 -10.17 -33.71
CA GLU A 396 8.05 -9.56 -34.19
C GLU A 396 8.52 -8.29 -33.45
N GLU A 397 7.66 -7.39 -32.99
CA GLU A 397 8.11 -6.04 -32.54
C GLU A 397 7.58 -5.53 -31.17
N ALA A 398 6.58 -6.17 -30.55
CA ALA A 398 5.98 -5.63 -29.31
C ALA A 398 5.65 -6.73 -28.28
N GLN A 399 6.60 -7.02 -27.38
CA GLN A 399 6.35 -7.94 -26.27
C GLN A 399 5.29 -7.37 -25.30
N GLN A 400 4.16 -8.06 -25.19
CA GLN A 400 3.09 -7.73 -24.26
C GLN A 400 3.56 -7.88 -22.81
N ARG A 401 3.41 -6.84 -21.98
CA ARG A 401 3.76 -6.90 -20.55
C ARG A 401 2.70 -7.69 -19.81
N VAL A 402 3.12 -8.76 -19.12
CA VAL A 402 2.25 -9.53 -18.22
C VAL A 402 2.76 -9.41 -16.78
N VAL A 403 1.86 -9.13 -15.85
CA VAL A 403 2.15 -9.06 -14.40
C VAL A 403 1.16 -9.94 -13.65
N PHE A 404 1.64 -10.80 -12.76
CA PHE A 404 0.83 -11.48 -11.75
C PHE A 404 0.95 -10.73 -10.41
N PHE A 405 -0.19 -10.49 -9.75
CA PHE A 405 -0.25 -9.94 -8.40
C PHE A 405 -1.22 -10.75 -7.53
N SER A 406 -0.75 -11.24 -6.37
CA SER A 406 -1.64 -11.77 -5.32
C SER A 406 -1.06 -11.56 -3.93
N GLU A 407 -1.94 -11.48 -2.94
CA GLU A 407 -1.60 -11.72 -1.54
C GLU A 407 -1.37 -13.22 -1.28
N SER A 408 -0.53 -13.54 -0.29
CA SER A 408 -0.37 -14.90 0.25
C SER A 408 0.16 -14.84 1.69
N PRO A 409 -0.68 -15.10 2.73
CA PRO A 409 -2.11 -15.44 2.67
C PRO A 409 -3.01 -14.29 2.19
N THR A 410 -4.19 -14.63 1.62
CA THR A 410 -5.21 -13.65 1.17
C THR A 410 -6.17 -13.22 2.29
N ASN A 411 -6.80 -12.04 2.13
CA ASN A 411 -7.82 -11.55 3.07
C ASN A 411 -9.25 -11.68 2.49
N PRO A 412 -10.25 -12.27 3.22
CA PRO A 412 -10.21 -12.68 4.62
C PRO A 412 -10.00 -14.19 4.84
N LEU A 413 -10.05 -15.01 3.80
CA LEU A 413 -10.14 -16.49 3.91
C LEU A 413 -8.79 -17.19 4.06
N LEU A 414 -7.69 -16.43 4.13
CA LEU A 414 -6.32 -16.90 4.29
C LEU A 414 -5.94 -17.99 3.28
N ARG A 415 -6.35 -17.82 2.01
CA ARG A 415 -5.92 -18.69 0.92
C ARG A 415 -4.41 -18.52 0.72
N LEU A 416 -3.69 -19.60 0.47
CA LEU A 416 -2.27 -19.60 0.13
C LEU A 416 -2.09 -19.73 -1.38
N VAL A 417 -1.00 -19.17 -1.90
CA VAL A 417 -0.65 -19.22 -3.33
C VAL A 417 0.63 -20.05 -3.52
N ASP A 418 0.62 -20.99 -4.48
CA ASP A 418 1.81 -21.78 -4.86
C ASP A 418 2.81 -20.93 -5.68
N VAL A 419 3.54 -20.05 -4.99
CA VAL A 419 4.54 -19.16 -5.59
C VAL A 419 5.58 -19.92 -6.43
N PRO A 420 6.16 -21.07 -6.00
CA PRO A 420 7.11 -21.82 -6.83
C PRO A 420 6.53 -22.26 -8.19
N ARG A 421 5.28 -22.75 -8.24
CA ARG A 421 4.63 -23.12 -9.51
C ARG A 421 4.29 -21.92 -10.37
N ILE A 422 3.84 -20.81 -9.77
CA ILE A 422 3.59 -19.56 -10.51
C ILE A 422 4.89 -18.99 -11.09
N VAL A 423 6.00 -19.05 -10.36
CA VAL A 423 7.34 -18.65 -10.85
C VAL A 423 7.83 -19.58 -11.97
N ALA A 424 7.55 -20.89 -11.89
CA ALA A 424 7.87 -21.83 -12.96
C ALA A 424 7.12 -21.51 -14.27
N LEU A 425 5.83 -21.17 -14.18
CA LEU A 425 5.05 -20.65 -15.32
C LEU A 425 5.58 -19.29 -15.79
N ALA A 426 5.85 -18.35 -14.87
CA ALA A 426 6.28 -17.00 -15.19
C ALA A 426 7.54 -16.95 -16.07
N ARG A 427 8.51 -17.85 -15.81
CA ARG A 427 9.72 -18.02 -16.62
C ARG A 427 9.45 -18.52 -18.04
N GLN A 428 8.36 -19.25 -18.28
CA GLN A 428 7.98 -19.76 -19.62
C GLN A 428 7.22 -18.73 -20.47
N TYR A 429 6.59 -17.73 -19.84
CA TYR A 429 5.73 -16.75 -20.50
C TYR A 429 6.17 -15.28 -20.29
N ASN A 430 7.38 -15.06 -19.74
CA ASN A 430 7.96 -13.74 -19.39
C ASN A 430 7.02 -12.83 -18.58
N MET A 431 6.41 -13.40 -17.55
CA MET A 431 5.50 -12.69 -16.64
C MET A 431 6.28 -12.19 -15.41
N ILE A 432 6.03 -10.95 -14.97
CA ILE A 432 6.56 -10.43 -13.71
C ILE A 432 5.68 -10.94 -12.56
N VAL A 433 6.27 -11.53 -11.52
CA VAL A 433 5.55 -12.01 -10.33
C VAL A 433 5.76 -11.05 -9.16
N CYS A 434 4.68 -10.43 -8.68
CA CYS A 434 4.65 -9.69 -7.42
C CYS A 434 3.74 -10.40 -6.41
N ILE A 435 4.25 -10.64 -5.20
CA ILE A 435 3.49 -11.21 -4.09
C ILE A 435 3.39 -10.20 -2.95
N ASP A 436 2.18 -9.88 -2.52
CA ASP A 436 1.98 -9.14 -1.28
C ASP A 436 2.09 -10.11 -0.10
N SER A 437 3.11 -9.90 0.73
CA SER A 437 3.44 -10.75 1.89
C SER A 437 3.04 -10.08 3.22
N THR A 438 2.16 -9.05 3.18
CA THR A 438 1.74 -8.26 4.35
C THR A 438 1.26 -9.12 5.52
N PHE A 439 0.52 -10.20 5.25
CA PHE A 439 -0.01 -11.10 6.29
C PHE A 439 1.04 -12.04 6.87
N ALA A 440 2.03 -12.45 6.08
CA ALA A 440 3.02 -13.44 6.47
C ALA A 440 4.28 -12.81 7.09
N THR A 441 4.71 -11.66 6.56
CA THR A 441 6.01 -11.01 6.82
C THR A 441 7.22 -11.83 6.35
N PRO A 442 8.42 -11.22 6.18
CA PRO A 442 9.67 -11.94 5.91
C PRO A 442 10.08 -12.95 6.99
N ILE A 443 9.32 -13.09 8.09
CA ILE A 443 9.53 -14.13 9.08
C ILE A 443 8.94 -15.47 8.63
N ASN A 444 7.71 -15.46 8.09
CA ASN A 444 6.99 -16.68 7.71
C ASN A 444 7.06 -16.98 6.21
N HIS A 445 7.18 -15.96 5.35
CA HIS A 445 7.17 -16.11 3.90
C HIS A 445 8.02 -15.04 3.20
N ARG A 446 9.01 -15.47 2.41
CA ARG A 446 9.92 -14.62 1.63
C ARG A 446 9.83 -14.97 0.14
N PRO A 447 8.85 -14.42 -0.60
CA PRO A 447 8.58 -14.76 -2.00
C PRO A 447 9.78 -14.63 -2.95
N LEU A 448 10.72 -13.72 -2.64
CA LEU A 448 11.94 -13.55 -3.43
C LEU A 448 12.84 -14.80 -3.38
N GLU A 449 12.94 -15.50 -2.23
CA GLU A 449 13.66 -16.78 -2.11
C GLU A 449 12.99 -17.92 -2.89
N LEU A 450 11.70 -17.79 -3.19
CA LEU A 450 10.94 -18.68 -4.09
C LEU A 450 11.06 -18.28 -5.57
N GLY A 451 11.73 -17.17 -5.86
CA GLY A 451 12.01 -16.67 -7.20
C GLY A 451 10.98 -15.70 -7.79
N ALA A 452 10.13 -15.07 -6.96
CA ALA A 452 9.32 -13.93 -7.39
C ALA A 452 10.21 -12.70 -7.69
N ASP A 453 9.75 -11.83 -8.60
CA ASP A 453 10.48 -10.61 -8.99
C ASP A 453 10.39 -9.49 -7.96
N LEU A 454 9.24 -9.41 -7.29
CA LEU A 454 8.85 -8.36 -6.35
C LEU A 454 8.08 -8.96 -5.16
N VAL A 455 8.27 -8.38 -3.97
CA VAL A 455 7.45 -8.57 -2.78
C VAL A 455 6.98 -7.22 -2.26
N LEU A 456 5.69 -7.13 -1.93
CA LEU A 456 5.06 -5.92 -1.42
C LEU A 456 4.62 -6.11 0.04
N HIS A 457 4.67 -5.03 0.81
CA HIS A 457 4.08 -4.95 2.15
C HIS A 457 3.36 -3.63 2.40
N SER A 458 2.20 -3.72 3.04
CA SER A 458 1.63 -2.62 3.82
C SER A 458 2.37 -2.54 5.15
N ALA A 459 3.49 -1.81 5.18
CA ALA A 459 4.36 -1.69 6.36
C ALA A 459 3.67 -1.06 7.59
N THR A 460 2.51 -0.41 7.39
CA THR A 460 1.47 -0.11 8.39
C THR A 460 1.13 -1.28 9.35
N LYS A 461 1.25 -2.53 8.88
CA LYS A 461 0.86 -3.74 9.60
C LYS A 461 2.02 -4.27 10.45
N TYR A 462 2.24 -5.58 10.47
CA TYR A 462 3.26 -6.25 11.28
C TYR A 462 4.68 -5.66 11.24
N LEU A 463 5.10 -5.01 10.14
CA LEU A 463 6.43 -4.41 10.03
C LEU A 463 6.61 -3.23 10.99
N GLY A 464 5.68 -2.27 10.98
CA GLY A 464 5.60 -1.21 11.99
C GLY A 464 5.18 -1.75 13.35
N GLY A 465 4.09 -2.52 13.39
CA GLY A 465 3.74 -3.41 14.50
C GLY A 465 3.14 -2.77 15.76
N HIS A 466 2.91 -1.46 15.78
CA HIS A 466 2.44 -0.72 16.96
C HIS A 466 1.25 0.22 16.67
N ASN A 467 0.50 -0.06 15.57
CA ASN A 467 -0.69 0.68 15.14
C ASN A 467 -0.51 2.22 14.93
N ASP A 468 0.73 2.70 14.83
CA ASP A 468 1.12 4.12 14.93
C ASP A 468 1.57 4.77 13.61
N ILE A 469 1.86 3.97 12.56
CA ILE A 469 2.37 4.47 11.27
C ILE A 469 1.54 4.05 10.05
N LEU A 470 1.56 4.90 9.01
CA LEU A 470 1.21 4.50 7.65
C LEU A 470 2.48 4.44 6.80
N ALA A 471 2.74 3.27 6.21
CA ALA A 471 3.89 3.04 5.35
C ALA A 471 3.61 1.92 4.34
N GLY A 472 4.28 1.97 3.19
CA GLY A 472 4.34 0.91 2.19
C GLY A 472 5.79 0.55 1.90
N ALA A 473 6.05 -0.71 1.59
CA ALA A 473 7.34 -1.20 1.15
C ALA A 473 7.18 -2.06 -0.11
N LEU A 474 8.13 -1.92 -1.04
CA LEU A 474 8.30 -2.79 -2.19
C LEU A 474 9.77 -3.20 -2.25
N VAL A 475 10.06 -4.51 -2.24
CA VAL A 475 11.42 -5.06 -2.33
C VAL A 475 11.47 -6.00 -3.52
N GLY A 476 12.58 -6.05 -4.25
CA GLY A 476 12.72 -6.95 -5.38
C GLY A 476 13.83 -6.52 -6.33
N ARG A 477 13.79 -7.03 -7.57
CA ARG A 477 14.85 -6.80 -8.56
C ARG A 477 15.14 -5.30 -8.75
N ALA A 478 16.42 -4.91 -8.71
CA ALA A 478 16.81 -3.50 -8.73
C ALA A 478 16.38 -2.77 -10.02
N ASP A 479 16.29 -3.45 -11.16
CA ASP A 479 15.82 -2.85 -12.43
C ASP A 479 14.33 -2.47 -12.36
N LEU A 480 13.50 -3.34 -11.78
CA LEU A 480 12.08 -3.04 -11.56
C LEU A 480 11.89 -1.97 -10.49
N ILE A 481 12.61 -2.06 -9.36
CA ILE A 481 12.56 -1.06 -8.29
C ILE A 481 13.01 0.33 -8.80
N ALA A 482 14.01 0.41 -9.68
CA ALA A 482 14.40 1.65 -10.32
C ALA A 482 13.25 2.26 -11.16
N LYS A 483 12.53 1.45 -11.95
CA LYS A 483 11.34 1.91 -12.69
C LYS A 483 10.26 2.46 -11.76
N VAL A 484 9.99 1.78 -10.64
CA VAL A 484 9.02 2.24 -9.63
C VAL A 484 9.52 3.51 -8.91
N ARG A 485 10.81 3.62 -8.57
CA ARG A 485 11.41 4.79 -7.93
C ARG A 485 11.34 6.04 -8.84
N ARG A 486 11.52 5.88 -10.16
CA ARG A 486 11.28 6.97 -11.14
C ARG A 486 9.81 7.43 -11.11
N ALA A 487 8.84 6.51 -11.11
CA ALA A 487 7.42 6.86 -10.99
C ALA A 487 7.10 7.55 -9.67
N HIS A 488 7.65 7.04 -8.57
CA HIS A 488 7.47 7.57 -7.21
C HIS A 488 7.99 9.01 -7.07
N GLY A 489 9.15 9.33 -7.66
CA GLY A 489 9.69 10.68 -7.72
C GLY A 489 8.84 11.69 -8.49
N ILE A 490 7.96 11.23 -9.39
CA ILE A 490 6.97 12.05 -10.12
C ILE A 490 5.66 12.14 -9.34
N LEU A 491 5.13 11.00 -8.87
CA LEU A 491 3.83 10.90 -8.18
C LEU A 491 3.86 11.39 -6.72
N GLY A 492 5.03 11.54 -6.11
CA GLY A 492 5.22 12.21 -4.82
C GLY A 492 4.76 11.42 -3.59
N GLY A 493 4.61 10.09 -3.69
CA GLY A 493 4.13 9.21 -2.61
C GLY A 493 5.14 8.95 -1.47
N VAL A 494 5.92 9.96 -1.09
CA VAL A 494 7.10 9.86 -0.22
C VAL A 494 6.73 9.50 1.22
N ILE A 495 7.54 8.64 1.86
CA ILE A 495 7.47 8.39 3.31
C ILE A 495 8.20 9.49 4.09
N ASP A 496 7.68 9.84 5.26
CA ASP A 496 8.34 10.79 6.17
C ASP A 496 9.57 10.13 6.89
N PRO A 497 10.66 10.87 7.18
CA PRO A 497 11.85 10.31 7.84
C PRO A 497 11.62 9.86 9.29
N HIS A 498 10.75 10.54 10.06
CA HIS A 498 10.34 10.10 11.40
C HIS A 498 9.48 8.83 11.32
N THR A 499 8.55 8.74 10.36
CA THR A 499 7.82 7.49 10.06
C THR A 499 8.77 6.35 9.65
N SER A 500 9.81 6.65 8.88
CA SER A 500 10.86 5.68 8.51
C SER A 500 11.65 5.19 9.74
N TYR A 501 11.91 6.08 10.71
CA TYR A 501 12.55 5.72 11.98
C TYR A 501 11.65 4.89 12.89
N LEU A 502 10.34 5.19 12.97
CA LEU A 502 9.37 4.37 13.69
C LEU A 502 9.28 2.96 13.10
N LEU A 503 9.31 2.83 11.76
CA LEU A 503 9.41 1.54 11.08
C LEU A 503 10.72 0.80 11.44
N LEU A 504 11.88 1.47 11.42
CA LEU A 504 13.15 0.89 11.88
C LEU A 504 13.07 0.38 13.32
N ARG A 505 12.43 1.13 14.22
CA ARG A 505 12.23 0.77 15.63
C ARG A 505 11.30 -0.44 15.76
N GLY A 506 10.18 -0.46 15.03
CA GLY A 506 9.21 -1.55 15.03
C GLY A 506 9.76 -2.86 14.45
N LEU A 507 10.63 -2.77 13.44
CA LEU A 507 11.28 -3.93 12.84
C LEU A 507 12.22 -4.66 13.81
N LYS A 508 12.83 -3.99 14.79
CA LYS A 508 13.75 -4.65 15.75
C LYS A 508 13.08 -5.71 16.62
N THR A 509 11.76 -5.62 16.84
CA THR A 509 10.98 -6.62 17.58
C THR A 509 10.21 -7.58 16.67
N LEU A 510 10.34 -7.48 15.34
CA LEU A 510 9.49 -8.21 14.37
C LEU A 510 9.44 -9.72 14.62
N LYS A 511 10.59 -10.40 14.81
CA LYS A 511 10.61 -11.85 15.05
C LYS A 511 9.87 -12.23 16.33
N LEU A 512 10.11 -11.51 17.43
CA LEU A 512 9.49 -11.77 18.73
C LEU A 512 7.97 -11.58 18.67
N ARG A 513 7.50 -10.49 18.02
CA ARG A 513 6.08 -10.23 17.82
C ARG A 513 5.45 -11.29 16.92
N ILE A 514 6.07 -11.66 15.80
CA ILE A 514 5.53 -12.70 14.90
C ILE A 514 5.49 -14.08 15.57
N ASP A 515 6.45 -14.41 16.43
CA ASP A 515 6.39 -15.67 17.20
C ASP A 515 5.20 -15.70 18.16
N ALA A 516 4.92 -14.59 18.87
CA ALA A 516 3.74 -14.45 19.72
C ALA A 516 2.44 -14.48 18.90
N HIS A 517 2.35 -13.72 17.80
CA HIS A 517 1.21 -13.72 16.89
C HIS A 517 0.90 -15.11 16.32
N ASN A 518 1.93 -15.82 15.82
CA ASN A 518 1.82 -17.19 15.30
C ASN A 518 1.31 -18.15 16.40
N HIS A 519 1.83 -18.04 17.63
CA HIS A 519 1.39 -18.85 18.77
C HIS A 519 -0.07 -18.57 19.15
N ASN A 520 -0.43 -17.30 19.37
CA ASN A 520 -1.76 -16.88 19.79
C ASN A 520 -2.83 -17.31 18.77
N ALA A 521 -2.58 -17.09 17.48
CA ALA A 521 -3.48 -17.53 16.41
C ALA A 521 -3.59 -19.07 16.34
N ALA A 522 -2.48 -19.80 16.50
CA ALA A 522 -2.48 -21.27 16.50
C ALA A 522 -3.17 -21.89 17.73
N VAL A 523 -3.19 -21.20 18.87
CA VAL A 523 -3.96 -21.60 20.06
C VAL A 523 -5.44 -21.32 19.82
N LEU A 524 -5.80 -20.08 19.46
CA LEU A 524 -7.20 -19.69 19.27
C LEU A 524 -7.89 -20.46 18.13
N ALA A 525 -7.22 -20.68 16.99
CA ALA A 525 -7.77 -21.44 15.87
C ALA A 525 -8.12 -22.89 16.25
N ARG A 526 -7.28 -23.55 17.07
CA ARG A 526 -7.54 -24.92 17.55
C ARG A 526 -8.66 -24.97 18.60
N ARG A 527 -8.78 -23.95 19.45
CA ARG A 527 -9.89 -23.84 20.41
C ARG A 527 -11.24 -23.66 19.68
N LEU A 528 -11.29 -22.73 18.72
CA LEU A 528 -12.48 -22.46 17.91
C LEU A 528 -12.89 -23.63 17.02
N ALA A 529 -11.93 -24.37 16.45
CA ALA A 529 -12.22 -25.55 15.63
C ALA A 529 -12.83 -26.72 16.41
N ALA A 530 -12.80 -26.69 17.75
CA ALA A 530 -13.40 -27.67 18.64
C ALA A 530 -14.73 -27.21 19.28
N ASP A 531 -15.21 -26.00 18.96
CA ASP A 531 -16.43 -25.42 19.57
C ASP A 531 -17.64 -25.56 18.62
N GLU A 532 -18.72 -26.21 19.07
CA GLU A 532 -19.91 -26.47 18.25
C GLU A 532 -20.62 -25.21 17.73
N ARG A 533 -20.38 -24.05 18.36
CA ARG A 533 -20.91 -22.73 17.96
C ARG A 533 -20.24 -22.16 16.71
N ILE A 534 -19.12 -22.75 16.29
CA ILE A 534 -18.36 -22.37 15.11
C ILE A 534 -18.73 -23.30 13.95
N ALA A 535 -18.96 -22.71 12.77
CA ALA A 535 -19.26 -23.44 11.55
C ALA A 535 -17.99 -23.93 10.85
N CYS A 536 -16.95 -23.08 10.81
CA CYS A 536 -15.61 -23.40 10.32
C CYS A 536 -14.58 -22.35 10.81
N VAL A 537 -13.30 -22.71 10.74
CA VAL A 537 -12.17 -21.80 11.01
C VAL A 537 -11.25 -21.76 9.79
N HIS A 538 -11.07 -20.56 9.24
CA HIS A 538 -10.08 -20.27 8.20
C HIS A 538 -8.74 -19.94 8.85
N TRP A 539 -7.87 -20.95 8.99
CA TRP A 539 -6.45 -20.79 9.34
C TRP A 539 -5.64 -21.93 8.69
N PRO A 540 -4.60 -21.66 7.86
CA PRO A 540 -3.99 -22.71 7.01
C PRO A 540 -3.22 -23.83 7.73
N GLY A 541 -3.12 -23.79 9.05
CA GLY A 541 -2.56 -24.87 9.87
C GLY A 541 -3.59 -25.83 10.47
N LEU A 542 -4.88 -25.68 10.16
CA LEU A 542 -5.91 -26.69 10.41
C LEU A 542 -6.08 -27.59 9.18
N GLU A 543 -6.33 -28.88 9.39
CA GLU A 543 -6.37 -29.86 8.30
C GLU A 543 -7.56 -29.64 7.34
N ASP A 544 -8.67 -29.08 7.85
CA ASP A 544 -9.86 -28.72 7.07
C ASP A 544 -9.68 -27.43 6.22
N HIS A 545 -8.57 -26.70 6.36
CA HIS A 545 -8.32 -25.55 5.48
C HIS A 545 -7.95 -26.05 4.07
N PRO A 546 -8.58 -25.55 2.98
CA PRO A 546 -8.38 -26.15 1.66
C PRO A 546 -6.95 -26.05 1.12
N ASP A 547 -6.09 -25.20 1.71
CA ASP A 547 -4.68 -25.08 1.34
C ASP A 547 -3.71 -25.68 2.39
N TYR A 548 -4.19 -26.44 3.38
CA TYR A 548 -3.36 -27.09 4.41
C TYR A 548 -2.20 -27.90 3.79
N HIS A 549 -2.48 -28.70 2.77
CA HIS A 549 -1.47 -29.47 2.04
C HIS A 549 -0.52 -28.62 1.19
N LEU A 550 -0.91 -27.40 0.81
CA LEU A 550 -0.03 -26.41 0.17
C LEU A 550 0.88 -25.74 1.21
N GLY A 551 0.33 -25.30 2.35
CA GLY A 551 1.10 -24.74 3.45
C GLY A 551 2.14 -25.72 3.99
N ARG A 552 1.75 -26.98 4.21
CA ARG A 552 2.68 -28.06 4.56
C ARG A 552 3.76 -28.29 3.52
N ARG A 553 3.41 -28.37 2.23
CA ARG A 553 4.40 -28.52 1.15
C ARG A 553 5.41 -27.37 1.13
N LEU A 554 4.95 -26.13 1.25
CA LEU A 554 5.83 -24.95 1.29
C LEU A 554 6.76 -24.95 2.53
N GLY A 555 6.33 -25.55 3.64
CA GLY A 555 7.16 -25.76 4.82
C GLY A 555 8.19 -26.88 4.67
N GLU A 556 7.76 -28.02 4.13
CA GLU A 556 8.57 -29.23 3.96
C GLU A 556 9.59 -29.10 2.81
N GLU A 557 9.22 -28.47 1.69
CA GLU A 557 10.09 -28.29 0.51
C GLU A 557 10.89 -26.97 0.52
N CYS A 558 10.34 -25.89 1.08
CA CYS A 558 10.89 -24.53 0.93
C CYS A 558 11.09 -23.76 2.25
N GLY A 559 10.77 -24.34 3.42
CA GLY A 559 10.95 -23.71 4.73
C GLY A 559 10.08 -22.48 5.00
N GLN A 560 8.99 -22.30 4.25
CA GLN A 560 8.01 -21.20 4.42
C GLN A 560 6.78 -21.72 5.16
N PHE A 561 6.01 -20.87 5.85
CA PHE A 561 4.72 -21.26 6.43
C PHE A 561 4.77 -22.54 7.30
N THR A 562 5.77 -22.67 8.17
CA THR A 562 6.07 -23.93 8.87
C THR A 562 4.96 -24.33 9.86
N ALA A 563 4.09 -25.23 9.43
CA ALA A 563 2.85 -25.58 10.13
C ALA A 563 3.05 -26.06 11.58
N ALA A 564 4.09 -26.86 11.83
CA ALA A 564 4.44 -27.34 13.17
C ALA A 564 4.83 -26.22 14.16
N GLY A 565 5.26 -25.05 13.65
CA GLY A 565 5.55 -23.84 14.44
C GLY A 565 4.43 -22.80 14.43
N GLY A 566 3.27 -23.09 13.83
CA GLY A 566 2.17 -22.13 13.69
C GLY A 566 2.46 -20.96 12.75
N GLY A 567 3.42 -21.10 11.83
CA GLY A 567 3.99 -20.02 11.00
C GLY A 567 3.10 -19.39 9.93
N PHE A 568 1.81 -19.12 10.21
CA PHE A 568 0.84 -18.60 9.24
C PHE A 568 0.44 -17.13 9.47
N GLY A 569 1.00 -16.47 10.49
CA GLY A 569 0.65 -15.12 10.90
C GLY A 569 -0.38 -15.08 12.03
N GLY A 570 -0.63 -13.89 12.57
CA GLY A 570 -1.51 -13.67 13.72
C GLY A 570 -3.00 -13.51 13.39
N VAL A 571 -3.40 -13.65 12.13
CA VAL A 571 -4.81 -13.54 11.72
C VAL A 571 -5.39 -14.93 11.53
N LEU A 572 -6.65 -15.08 11.97
CA LEU A 572 -7.56 -16.13 11.54
C LEU A 572 -8.92 -15.49 11.20
N SER A 573 -9.72 -16.19 10.40
CA SER A 573 -11.15 -15.87 10.27
C SER A 573 -11.97 -17.09 10.68
N PHE A 574 -13.19 -16.90 11.14
CA PHE A 574 -14.09 -17.99 11.51
C PHE A 574 -15.54 -17.61 11.31
N GLU A 575 -16.40 -18.60 11.10
CA GLU A 575 -17.83 -18.38 10.92
C GLU A 575 -18.62 -18.81 12.17
N ILE A 576 -19.37 -17.88 12.75
CA ILE A 576 -20.28 -18.17 13.85
C ILE A 576 -21.61 -18.68 13.29
N ARG A 577 -22.12 -19.80 13.86
CA ARG A 577 -23.43 -20.36 13.50
C ARG A 577 -24.57 -19.41 13.84
N GLY A 578 -25.66 -19.44 13.08
CA GLY A 578 -26.91 -18.78 13.45
C GLY A 578 -27.67 -19.52 14.55
N HIS A 579 -27.58 -20.86 14.58
CA HIS A 579 -28.33 -21.74 15.49
C HIS A 579 -27.49 -22.97 15.88
N LEU A 580 -27.76 -23.55 17.07
CA LEU A 580 -27.14 -24.82 17.51
C LEU A 580 -28.04 -26.05 17.28
N ARG A 581 -29.38 -25.89 17.31
CA ARG A 581 -30.36 -26.98 17.17
C ARG A 581 -31.60 -26.48 16.44
N GLU A 582 -32.28 -27.40 15.75
CA GLU A 582 -33.56 -27.23 15.05
C GLU A 582 -33.70 -25.95 14.20
N GLY A 583 -32.91 -25.89 13.13
CA GLY A 583 -33.05 -24.89 12.08
C GLY A 583 -32.08 -25.17 10.92
N ALA A 584 -32.36 -24.63 9.74
CA ALA A 584 -31.36 -24.55 8.70
C ALA A 584 -30.41 -23.39 9.02
N ASP A 585 -29.15 -23.70 9.30
CA ASP A 585 -28.09 -22.73 9.58
C ASP A 585 -27.72 -21.98 8.28
N ASP A 586 -28.53 -20.96 7.90
CA ASP A 586 -28.21 -20.07 6.77
C ASP A 586 -27.19 -19.02 7.25
N PRO A 587 -25.92 -19.09 6.81
CA PRO A 587 -24.90 -18.17 7.29
C PRO A 587 -25.08 -16.74 6.74
N TYR A 588 -26.07 -16.52 5.86
CA TYR A 588 -26.49 -15.19 5.39
C TYR A 588 -27.71 -14.63 6.13
N SER A 589 -28.26 -15.37 7.10
CA SER A 589 -29.51 -15.00 7.77
C SER A 589 -29.40 -13.75 8.65
N ALA A 590 -30.56 -13.18 8.98
CA ALA A 590 -30.65 -12.07 9.93
C ALA A 590 -30.33 -12.48 11.38
N GLU A 591 -30.44 -13.76 11.76
CA GLU A 591 -30.03 -14.20 13.10
C GLU A 591 -28.53 -14.43 13.18
N THR A 592 -27.91 -15.06 12.17
CA THR A 592 -26.44 -15.19 12.09
C THR A 592 -25.77 -13.81 12.13
N PHE A 593 -26.34 -12.83 11.42
CA PHE A 593 -25.90 -11.44 11.49
C PHE A 593 -25.96 -10.86 12.92
N ARG A 594 -27.11 -10.97 13.59
CA ARG A 594 -27.29 -10.45 14.96
C ARG A 594 -26.43 -11.17 16.00
N ARG A 595 -26.32 -12.49 15.89
CA ARG A 595 -25.55 -13.35 16.80
C ARG A 595 -24.05 -13.07 16.73
N THR A 596 -23.54 -12.86 15.52
CA THR A 596 -22.16 -12.42 15.29
C THR A 596 -21.91 -11.00 15.82
N GLY A 597 -22.91 -10.10 15.68
CA GLY A 597 -22.89 -8.80 16.37
C GLY A 597 -22.83 -8.94 17.89
N ARG A 598 -23.74 -9.74 18.50
CA ARG A 598 -23.75 -10.02 19.95
C ARG A 598 -22.40 -10.59 20.43
N PHE A 599 -21.75 -11.46 19.66
CA PHE A 599 -20.41 -11.95 19.98
C PHE A 599 -19.39 -10.81 20.01
N ILE A 600 -19.32 -9.99 18.96
CA ILE A 600 -18.35 -8.90 18.87
C ILE A 600 -18.57 -7.83 19.95
N ASP A 601 -19.82 -7.47 20.22
CA ASP A 601 -20.20 -6.51 21.27
C ASP A 601 -20.01 -7.09 22.70
N ALA A 602 -19.80 -8.39 22.84
CA ALA A 602 -19.61 -9.08 24.13
C ALA A 602 -18.14 -9.34 24.52
N LEU A 603 -17.21 -9.17 23.57
CA LEU A 603 -15.76 -9.19 23.81
C LEU A 603 -15.33 -7.98 24.66
N ARG A 604 -14.22 -8.13 25.38
CA ARG A 604 -13.69 -7.13 26.33
C ARG A 604 -12.23 -6.75 26.07
N LEU A 605 -11.44 -7.66 25.50
CA LEU A 605 -10.02 -7.47 25.21
C LEU A 605 -9.77 -6.82 23.83
N PRO A 606 -10.31 -7.33 22.70
CA PRO A 606 -9.99 -6.80 21.38
C PRO A 606 -10.74 -5.52 21.04
N TYR A 607 -10.08 -4.61 20.31
CA TYR A 607 -10.76 -3.45 19.73
C TYR A 607 -11.45 -3.81 18.41
N ILE A 608 -12.66 -3.28 18.21
CA ILE A 608 -13.40 -3.43 16.94
C ILE A 608 -12.75 -2.52 15.89
N GLY A 609 -12.13 -3.09 14.85
CA GLY A 609 -11.46 -2.28 13.83
C GLY A 609 -10.84 -3.04 12.65
N PRO A 610 -10.73 -2.38 11.47
CA PRO A 610 -10.26 -3.01 10.22
C PRO A 610 -8.75 -3.23 10.13
N SER A 611 -7.97 -2.91 11.16
CA SER A 611 -6.52 -3.14 11.12
C SER A 611 -6.15 -4.58 11.50
N LEU A 612 -4.85 -4.88 11.50
CA LEU A 612 -4.26 -6.16 11.89
C LEU A 612 -2.76 -5.99 12.18
N GLY A 613 -2.21 -6.88 13.00
CA GLY A 613 -0.76 -6.99 13.22
C GLY A 613 -0.08 -5.84 13.96
N GLY A 614 -0.84 -5.08 14.74
CA GLY A 614 -0.30 -4.29 15.86
C GLY A 614 -0.12 -5.15 17.11
N THR A 615 0.30 -4.53 18.22
CA THR A 615 0.48 -5.22 19.51
C THR A 615 -0.84 -5.64 20.17
N GLU A 616 -1.93 -4.92 19.89
CA GLU A 616 -3.27 -5.17 20.43
C GLU A 616 -4.08 -6.09 19.51
N THR A 617 -4.90 -6.97 20.10
CA THR A 617 -5.86 -7.81 19.37
C THR A 617 -6.98 -6.96 18.75
N LEU A 618 -7.34 -7.27 17.50
CA LEU A 618 -8.39 -6.57 16.75
C LEU A 618 -9.42 -7.54 16.16
N VAL A 619 -10.69 -7.14 16.13
CA VAL A 619 -11.81 -7.94 15.61
C VAL A 619 -12.69 -7.14 14.63
N GLU A 620 -13.23 -7.80 13.60
CA GLU A 620 -14.27 -7.22 12.73
C GLU A 620 -15.30 -8.25 12.25
N GLN A 621 -16.57 -7.83 12.09
CA GLN A 621 -17.54 -8.55 11.28
C GLN A 621 -17.31 -8.18 9.81
N VAL A 622 -16.82 -9.12 9.01
CA VAL A 622 -16.30 -8.82 7.66
C VAL A 622 -17.39 -8.25 6.75
N CYS A 623 -18.64 -8.72 6.89
CA CYS A 623 -19.77 -8.21 6.12
C CYS A 623 -20.17 -6.76 6.45
N ILE A 624 -19.77 -6.23 7.61
CA ILE A 624 -19.96 -4.82 7.97
C ILE A 624 -18.72 -4.02 7.55
N MET A 625 -17.55 -4.37 8.06
CA MET A 625 -16.38 -3.49 7.95
C MET A 625 -15.78 -3.45 6.53
N GLY A 626 -15.79 -4.58 5.82
CA GLY A 626 -15.22 -4.68 4.47
C GLY A 626 -16.24 -4.64 3.32
N TYR A 627 -17.49 -5.06 3.55
CA TYR A 627 -18.42 -5.43 2.47
C TYR A 627 -19.88 -4.91 2.64
N PHE A 628 -20.15 -3.96 3.54
CA PHE A 628 -21.52 -3.47 3.83
C PHE A 628 -22.29 -2.93 2.61
N ASP A 629 -21.58 -2.29 1.68
CA ASP A 629 -22.13 -1.75 0.43
C ASP A 629 -22.23 -2.78 -0.71
N GLN A 630 -21.82 -4.04 -0.48
CA GLN A 630 -21.86 -5.08 -1.50
C GLN A 630 -23.18 -5.88 -1.42
N PRO A 631 -23.91 -6.04 -2.55
CA PRO A 631 -25.19 -6.75 -2.56
C PRO A 631 -25.01 -8.23 -2.22
N LEU A 632 -26.04 -8.84 -1.62
CA LEU A 632 -25.98 -10.20 -1.08
C LEU A 632 -25.49 -11.25 -2.09
N TRP A 633 -25.87 -11.15 -3.38
CA TRP A 633 -25.39 -12.07 -4.42
C TRP A 633 -23.87 -11.98 -4.63
N LYS A 634 -23.28 -10.79 -4.50
CA LYS A 634 -21.84 -10.57 -4.65
C LYS A 634 -21.08 -11.02 -3.41
N ARG A 635 -21.65 -10.78 -2.21
CA ARG A 635 -21.14 -11.37 -0.96
C ARG A 635 -21.14 -12.90 -1.01
N ARG A 636 -22.24 -13.52 -1.43
CA ARG A 636 -22.35 -14.98 -1.66
C ARG A 636 -21.29 -15.51 -2.64
N ARG A 637 -21.04 -14.83 -3.75
CA ARG A 637 -19.99 -15.20 -4.72
C ARG A 637 -18.56 -15.10 -4.15
N LEU A 638 -18.34 -14.32 -3.09
CA LEU A 638 -17.04 -14.08 -2.46
C LEU A 638 -16.90 -14.76 -1.10
N GLY A 639 -17.82 -15.66 -0.72
CA GLY A 639 -17.79 -16.33 0.60
C GLY A 639 -18.05 -15.41 1.80
N ILE A 640 -18.50 -14.17 1.60
CA ILE A 640 -18.66 -13.19 2.70
C ILE A 640 -20.03 -13.36 3.36
N THR A 641 -20.14 -14.35 4.23
CA THR A 641 -21.32 -14.63 5.05
C THR A 641 -21.59 -13.51 6.06
N CYS A 642 -22.72 -13.61 6.78
CA CYS A 642 -23.01 -12.77 7.93
C CYS A 642 -22.38 -13.30 9.23
N GLY A 643 -21.92 -14.57 9.23
CA GLY A 643 -21.21 -15.22 10.34
C GLY A 643 -19.71 -14.97 10.38
N LEU A 644 -19.11 -14.52 9.27
CA LEU A 644 -17.67 -14.36 9.11
C LEU A 644 -17.09 -13.21 9.97
N VAL A 645 -16.36 -13.61 11.01
CA VAL A 645 -15.48 -12.78 11.84
C VAL A 645 -14.05 -12.87 11.30
N ARG A 646 -13.32 -11.76 11.23
CA ARG A 646 -11.85 -11.76 11.14
C ARG A 646 -11.27 -11.33 12.48
N PHE A 647 -10.28 -12.06 12.96
CA PHE A 647 -9.67 -11.87 14.27
C PHE A 647 -8.14 -11.81 14.12
N SER A 648 -7.55 -10.66 14.42
CA SER A 648 -6.10 -10.43 14.43
C SER A 648 -5.62 -10.52 15.86
N CYS A 649 -5.04 -11.65 16.26
CA CYS A 649 -4.39 -11.83 17.55
C CYS A 649 -3.23 -10.83 17.69
N GLY A 650 -3.21 -10.10 18.80
CA GLY A 650 -2.09 -9.26 19.23
C GLY A 650 -1.00 -10.11 19.89
N ILE A 651 -0.31 -9.55 20.88
CA ILE A 651 0.72 -10.23 21.68
C ILE A 651 0.38 -10.34 23.18
N GLU A 652 -0.90 -10.25 23.51
CA GLU A 652 -1.44 -10.59 24.84
C GLU A 652 -1.30 -12.10 25.13
N ASP A 653 -1.51 -12.52 26.38
CA ASP A 653 -1.44 -13.94 26.74
C ASP A 653 -2.54 -14.75 26.03
N ALA A 654 -2.15 -15.84 25.36
CA ALA A 654 -3.03 -16.63 24.49
C ALA A 654 -4.29 -17.15 25.21
N GLU A 655 -4.15 -17.56 26.47
CA GLU A 655 -5.26 -18.10 27.26
C GLU A 655 -6.25 -17.01 27.70
N ASP A 656 -5.84 -15.74 27.81
CA ASP A 656 -6.75 -14.61 28.08
C ASP A 656 -7.57 -14.24 26.83
N ILE A 657 -6.93 -14.26 25.65
CA ILE A 657 -7.62 -14.13 24.37
C ILE A 657 -8.68 -15.24 24.22
N VAL A 658 -8.33 -16.49 24.55
CA VAL A 658 -9.26 -17.62 24.53
C VAL A 658 -10.40 -17.44 25.53
N GLN A 659 -10.12 -17.02 26.77
CA GLN A 659 -11.15 -16.81 27.80
C GLN A 659 -12.17 -15.74 27.39
N ASP A 660 -11.73 -14.59 26.84
CA ASP A 660 -12.64 -13.53 26.39
C ASP A 660 -13.50 -13.98 25.20
N VAL A 661 -12.90 -14.71 24.25
CA VAL A 661 -13.63 -15.29 23.10
C VAL A 661 -14.63 -16.34 23.55
N THR A 662 -14.29 -17.26 24.47
CA THR A 662 -15.24 -18.23 25.02
C THR A 662 -16.39 -17.54 25.73
N GLN A 663 -16.10 -16.58 26.61
CA GLN A 663 -17.11 -15.76 27.30
C GLN A 663 -18.03 -15.00 26.34
N ALA A 664 -17.50 -14.52 25.21
CA ALA A 664 -18.29 -13.80 24.21
C ALA A 664 -19.17 -14.77 23.40
N LEU A 665 -18.69 -15.98 23.12
CA LEU A 665 -19.49 -17.06 22.52
C LEU A 665 -20.58 -17.56 23.47
N ASP A 666 -20.35 -17.55 24.79
CA ASP A 666 -21.39 -17.88 25.78
C ASP A 666 -22.55 -16.88 25.65
N LYS A 667 -22.30 -15.58 25.84
CA LYS A 667 -23.31 -14.51 25.71
C LYS A 667 -23.96 -14.38 24.35
N ALA A 668 -23.25 -14.72 23.26
CA ALA A 668 -23.85 -14.69 21.93
C ALA A 668 -24.91 -15.79 21.74
N PHE A 669 -24.76 -16.91 22.45
CA PHE A 669 -25.63 -18.08 22.39
C PHE A 669 -26.57 -18.25 23.58
N GLU A 670 -26.37 -17.52 24.68
CA GLU A 670 -27.39 -17.26 25.71
C GLU A 670 -28.73 -16.88 25.06
N ASN A 671 -29.81 -17.44 25.61
CA ASN A 671 -31.16 -17.22 25.08
C ASN A 671 -31.73 -15.92 25.69
N PRO A 672 -32.01 -14.85 24.92
CA PRO A 672 -32.43 -13.55 25.45
C PRO A 672 -33.86 -13.52 26.04
N HIS A 673 -34.45 -14.71 26.25
CA HIS A 673 -35.80 -14.95 26.76
C HIS A 673 -35.83 -16.07 27.82
N ALA A 674 -34.67 -16.42 28.41
CA ALA A 674 -34.54 -17.32 29.55
C ALA A 674 -34.47 -16.55 30.87
#